data_AF-F4D4G1-F1
#
_entry.id   AF-F4D4G1-F1
#
_cell.length_a   1.000
_cell.length_b   1.000
_cell.length_c   1.000
_cell.angle_alpha   90.00
_cell.angle_beta   90.00
_cell.angle_gamma   90.00
#
_symmetry.space_group_name_H-M   'P 1'
#
loop_
_entity.id
_entity.type
_entity.pdbx_description
1 polymer ?
#
loop_
_entity_poly.entity_id
_entity_poly.type
_entity_poly.pdbx_seq_one_letter_code
_entity_poly.pdbx_strand_id
1 'polypeptide(L)'
;MVSLSGDICSSLARVGVGANCSTSGPSYSFKGTTNATNTAFSNASGSFTFEENATFSGAKLNGGAFIFNKDFSATNNTAFNSGNFNFKGTSSFNNATFSNASYTFNDQATFQNSSFNGGTFTFNDQNNQANSAQHPQILFESSSFSGNATTLKGFVHFQQAFNNSNRQLMVQNASFNNANFNNTGKITIEEEASFNNTTFNTSINTNNMTITGSVTLSGKNDLKNGSTLDFGSSQVTLTQGTTFNLTSLGSEESVTILNSSGGITYNNLLNHALNSLTSALKTNESSLKPQSFAQGLWDMITYNGVTGQLLNTNAAASKPANSSPSKSSTNPAQVYLVGYKIGDIIYKLQETFSHNSIIIQALESGTYTPPPVISGSKFDLSASNYINANMPWYDHKSYIPKSQNFTESGTYYLPSVQIWGSYTNSFKQTFSASNSNLVIGYNATWTDHNVSSSDMVSFGDTSGSALNGHCGPWPYYQCTGTTNGTYSAYHVYITANLRSGNRIGTGGAANLIFNGVDSVNIANATITQHNAGIYSSSMTFSTQSMDNSHNVNGLNPNGMLSVYGATFTNQAKDGKFIFNAGKATFENTNFNGGSYQFNGDSLNFLNNNQFNSGSFEISAKNASFDNANFNNSASFNFNNSNATTSFVGDFTNANSNLQIAGSAVFGNSANGSQNNANFNNTGSVNISGNATFDNVVFNGPTNTSVKGQVTLNNITLKNLNAPLSFGDGTITFNAHSVINIAEAITNGNPITLVSSSKEIEYNNAFSKNLWQLINYQGHGASSEKLVSSAGNGVYDVVYSFNNQTYNFQEIFSPNSISIRRLGVGMVFDYMDMEKSDHLYYKNVAGFMTYMPNSYNNNLGNSNNTIYYYDKSIDFYASGKTLFTKAEFSQTFTGQNSAIVFGAKNIWTNASDAPQSNTIIRFGDNKGAGSNDASGHCWNLQ
;
A
#
# COMPACT_ATOMS: atom_id res chain seq x y z
N MET A 1 -63.88 -38.06 -35.00
CA MET A 1 -63.82 -39.43 -35.55
C MET A 1 -65.08 -39.67 -36.35
N VAL A 2 -64.95 -39.79 -37.67
CA VAL A 2 -65.72 -40.69 -38.55
C VAL A 2 -64.70 -41.05 -39.64
N SER A 3 -64.34 -42.32 -39.77
CA SER A 3 -63.40 -42.78 -40.80
C SER A 3 -64.17 -43.09 -42.07
N LEU A 4 -63.76 -42.48 -43.17
CA LEU A 4 -64.10 -42.92 -44.51
C LEU A 4 -62.78 -43.13 -45.24
N SER A 5 -62.42 -44.40 -45.42
CA SER A 5 -61.39 -44.85 -46.36
C SER A 5 -61.95 -44.69 -47.77
N GLY A 6 -61.44 -43.69 -48.50
CA GLY A 6 -61.74 -43.49 -49.91
C GLY A 6 -60.51 -42.96 -50.63
N ASP A 7 -59.98 -43.77 -51.54
CA ASP A 7 -58.74 -43.53 -52.32
C ASP A 7 -58.91 -42.51 -53.46
N ILE A 8 -59.98 -41.70 -53.49
CA ILE A 8 -60.20 -40.68 -54.52
C ILE A 8 -60.88 -39.45 -53.88
N CYS A 9 -60.31 -38.27 -54.07
CA CYS A 9 -60.68 -37.05 -53.34
C CYS A 9 -62.09 -36.54 -53.67
N SER A 10 -62.96 -36.47 -52.67
CA SER A 10 -64.27 -35.80 -52.72
C SER A 10 -64.27 -34.54 -51.84
N SER A 11 -65.05 -33.52 -52.21
CA SER A 11 -65.12 -32.19 -51.56
C SER A 11 -65.68 -32.18 -50.13
N LEU A 12 -66.03 -33.34 -49.56
CA LEU A 12 -66.66 -33.49 -48.24
C LEU A 12 -65.81 -34.33 -47.25
N ALA A 13 -64.62 -34.82 -47.63
CA ALA A 13 -63.79 -35.69 -46.79
C ALA A 13 -62.57 -34.99 -46.17
N ARG A 14 -62.24 -35.33 -44.92
CA ARG A 14 -60.93 -35.03 -44.30
C ARG A 14 -59.85 -35.86 -45.01
N VAL A 15 -58.85 -35.19 -45.60
CA VAL A 15 -57.72 -35.85 -46.26
C VAL A 15 -56.84 -36.53 -45.19
N GLY A 16 -56.43 -37.78 -45.44
CA GLY A 16 -55.63 -38.61 -44.52
C GLY A 16 -54.25 -38.96 -45.07
N VAL A 17 -53.46 -39.64 -44.24
CA VAL A 17 -52.06 -40.05 -44.53
C VAL A 17 -51.99 -40.90 -45.80
N GLY A 18 -51.25 -40.47 -46.83
CA GLY A 18 -50.96 -41.25 -48.03
C GLY A 18 -51.97 -41.16 -49.20
N ALA A 19 -52.96 -40.27 -49.15
CA ALA A 19 -53.95 -40.12 -50.23
C ALA A 19 -53.38 -39.53 -51.54
N ASN A 20 -53.94 -39.92 -52.70
CA ASN A 20 -53.61 -39.36 -54.02
C ASN A 20 -54.82 -38.64 -54.63
N CYS A 21 -54.85 -37.32 -54.56
CA CYS A 21 -55.83 -36.45 -55.18
C CYS A 21 -55.43 -36.12 -56.62
N SER A 22 -55.58 -37.09 -57.54
CA SER A 22 -55.33 -36.89 -58.98
C SER A 22 -56.63 -36.77 -59.76
N THR A 23 -56.84 -35.69 -60.52
CA THR A 23 -58.07 -35.52 -61.32
C THR A 23 -57.78 -34.80 -62.64
N SER A 24 -58.57 -35.12 -63.68
CA SER A 24 -58.57 -34.44 -64.98
C SER A 24 -59.72 -33.42 -65.14
N GLY A 25 -60.44 -33.09 -64.06
CA GLY A 25 -61.68 -32.30 -64.03
C GLY A 25 -61.58 -30.91 -63.36
N PRO A 26 -62.70 -30.17 -63.20
CA PRO A 26 -62.69 -28.77 -62.75
C PRO A 26 -62.35 -28.63 -61.25
N SER A 27 -62.20 -27.38 -60.82
CA SER A 27 -61.74 -26.95 -59.49
C SER A 27 -62.38 -27.64 -58.29
N TYR A 28 -61.56 -28.03 -57.30
CA TYR A 28 -61.96 -28.53 -55.98
C TYR A 28 -61.88 -27.43 -54.93
N SER A 29 -62.88 -27.31 -54.06
CA SER A 29 -62.86 -26.44 -52.89
C SER A 29 -63.07 -27.26 -51.61
N PHE A 30 -62.17 -27.10 -50.65
CA PHE A 30 -62.20 -27.70 -49.32
C PHE A 30 -62.69 -26.64 -48.32
N LYS A 31 -63.90 -26.81 -47.80
CA LYS A 31 -64.57 -25.81 -46.94
C LYS A 31 -64.17 -25.84 -45.45
N GLY A 32 -63.28 -26.72 -45.04
CA GLY A 32 -62.88 -26.89 -43.64
C GLY A 32 -61.37 -27.02 -43.48
N THR A 33 -60.90 -26.98 -42.23
CA THR A 33 -59.46 -27.11 -41.91
C THR A 33 -58.89 -28.39 -42.52
N THR A 34 -57.82 -28.25 -43.31
CA THR A 34 -57.27 -29.34 -44.11
C THR A 34 -55.89 -29.75 -43.63
N ASN A 35 -55.74 -30.97 -43.11
CA ASN A 35 -54.46 -31.54 -42.75
C ASN A 35 -54.10 -32.63 -43.76
N ALA A 36 -52.94 -32.54 -44.41
CA ALA A 36 -52.50 -33.51 -45.40
C ALA A 36 -51.10 -34.03 -45.05
N THR A 37 -50.92 -35.35 -45.02
CA THR A 37 -49.64 -35.97 -44.70
C THR A 37 -49.27 -36.99 -45.76
N ASN A 38 -48.11 -36.84 -46.40
CA ASN A 38 -47.65 -37.67 -47.52
C ASN A 38 -48.69 -37.76 -48.66
N THR A 39 -49.50 -36.73 -48.83
CA THR A 39 -50.59 -36.66 -49.82
C THR A 39 -50.07 -36.07 -51.12
N ALA A 40 -50.42 -36.67 -52.26
CA ALA A 40 -50.17 -36.07 -53.57
C ALA A 40 -51.43 -35.37 -54.10
N PHE A 41 -51.35 -34.08 -54.41
CA PHE A 41 -52.36 -33.32 -55.12
C PHE A 41 -51.89 -33.12 -56.55
N SER A 42 -52.63 -33.63 -57.54
CA SER A 42 -52.25 -33.54 -58.94
C SER A 42 -53.44 -33.12 -59.82
N ASN A 43 -53.33 -31.97 -60.49
CA ASN A 43 -54.34 -31.51 -61.43
C ASN A 43 -53.68 -30.80 -62.61
N ALA A 44 -53.97 -31.22 -63.84
CA ALA A 44 -53.30 -30.65 -65.02
C ALA A 44 -53.78 -29.22 -65.36
N SER A 45 -55.06 -28.89 -65.12
CA SER A 45 -55.66 -27.61 -65.56
C SER A 45 -56.71 -27.01 -64.61
N GLY A 46 -57.15 -27.74 -63.59
CA GLY A 46 -58.08 -27.25 -62.57
C GLY A 46 -57.41 -26.55 -61.39
N SER A 47 -58.19 -26.19 -60.37
CA SER A 47 -57.69 -25.57 -59.13
C SER A 47 -58.02 -26.36 -57.87
N PHE A 48 -57.23 -26.18 -56.82
CA PHE A 48 -57.53 -26.61 -55.45
C PHE A 48 -57.64 -25.36 -54.57
N THR A 49 -58.80 -25.15 -53.97
CA THR A 49 -59.06 -24.03 -53.05
C THR A 49 -59.24 -24.58 -51.64
N PHE A 50 -58.52 -24.04 -50.68
CA PHE A 50 -58.65 -24.34 -49.26
C PHE A 50 -59.23 -23.10 -48.57
N GLU A 51 -60.49 -23.19 -48.14
CA GLU A 51 -61.24 -22.04 -47.60
C GLU A 51 -60.82 -21.71 -46.16
N GLU A 52 -60.35 -22.70 -45.41
CA GLU A 52 -59.91 -22.60 -44.02
C GLU A 52 -58.42 -22.98 -43.89
N ASN A 53 -57.86 -22.89 -42.67
CA ASN A 53 -56.45 -23.20 -42.40
C ASN A 53 -56.02 -24.56 -42.96
N ALA A 54 -54.81 -24.64 -43.53
CA ALA A 54 -54.28 -25.86 -44.12
C ALA A 54 -52.86 -26.18 -43.63
N THR A 55 -52.62 -27.44 -43.25
CA THR A 55 -51.32 -27.92 -42.73
C THR A 55 -50.87 -29.18 -43.47
N PHE A 56 -49.79 -29.04 -44.22
CA PHE A 56 -49.23 -30.09 -45.07
C PHE A 56 -47.90 -30.60 -44.51
N SER A 57 -47.68 -31.91 -44.61
CA SER A 57 -46.45 -32.57 -44.15
C SER A 57 -46.05 -33.65 -45.15
N GLY A 58 -44.90 -33.52 -45.82
CA GLY A 58 -44.50 -34.44 -46.90
C GLY A 58 -45.45 -34.49 -48.10
N ALA A 59 -46.31 -33.48 -48.27
CA ALA A 59 -47.27 -33.46 -49.38
C ALA A 59 -46.56 -33.12 -50.72
N LYS A 60 -47.14 -33.54 -51.85
CA LYS A 60 -46.65 -33.22 -53.20
C LYS A 60 -47.74 -32.51 -53.98
N LEU A 61 -47.49 -31.30 -54.47
CA LEU A 61 -48.44 -30.47 -55.20
C LEU A 61 -47.98 -30.35 -56.66
N ASN A 62 -48.75 -30.92 -57.59
CA ASN A 62 -48.40 -31.10 -59.00
C ASN A 62 -49.46 -30.51 -59.94
N GLY A 63 -49.13 -29.40 -60.59
CA GLY A 63 -49.95 -28.78 -61.64
C GLY A 63 -51.21 -28.06 -61.13
N GLY A 64 -51.79 -27.21 -61.98
CA GLY A 64 -53.02 -26.48 -61.68
C GLY A 64 -52.81 -25.24 -60.79
N ALA A 65 -53.90 -24.67 -60.29
CA ALA A 65 -53.86 -23.51 -59.39
C ALA A 65 -54.21 -23.92 -57.94
N PHE A 66 -53.43 -23.49 -56.96
CA PHE A 66 -53.67 -23.73 -55.54
C PHE A 66 -53.95 -22.39 -54.85
N ILE A 67 -55.09 -22.30 -54.15
CA ILE A 67 -55.52 -21.11 -53.45
C ILE A 67 -55.73 -21.46 -51.98
N PHE A 68 -54.98 -20.81 -51.09
CA PHE A 68 -55.12 -20.94 -49.64
C PHE A 68 -55.69 -19.62 -49.11
N ASN A 69 -56.97 -19.62 -48.72
CA ASN A 69 -57.68 -18.41 -48.32
C ASN A 69 -57.36 -17.96 -46.88
N LYS A 70 -56.77 -18.83 -46.07
CA LYS A 70 -56.38 -18.61 -44.67
C LYS A 70 -54.93 -19.08 -44.43
N ASP A 71 -54.54 -19.25 -43.17
CA ASP A 71 -53.18 -19.60 -42.79
C ASP A 71 -52.76 -20.97 -43.33
N PHE A 72 -51.51 -21.06 -43.78
CA PHE A 72 -50.96 -22.26 -44.39
C PHE A 72 -49.64 -22.66 -43.72
N SER A 73 -49.46 -23.95 -43.46
CA SER A 73 -48.18 -24.49 -43.00
C SER A 73 -47.75 -25.72 -43.79
N ALA A 74 -46.47 -25.79 -44.14
CA ALA A 74 -45.86 -26.91 -44.85
C ALA A 74 -44.60 -27.39 -44.12
N THR A 75 -44.49 -28.70 -43.92
CA THR A 75 -43.38 -29.35 -43.20
C THR A 75 -42.88 -30.60 -43.92
N ASN A 76 -41.77 -31.18 -43.45
CA ASN A 76 -41.29 -32.53 -43.82
C ASN A 76 -41.15 -32.77 -45.33
N ASN A 77 -40.41 -31.91 -46.03
CA ASN A 77 -40.15 -32.05 -47.47
C ASN A 77 -41.41 -31.97 -48.33
N THR A 78 -42.37 -31.13 -47.92
CA THR A 78 -43.54 -30.81 -48.76
C THR A 78 -43.05 -30.14 -50.06
N ALA A 79 -43.44 -30.70 -51.19
CA ALA A 79 -42.92 -30.35 -52.50
C ALA A 79 -43.96 -29.65 -53.38
N PHE A 80 -43.68 -28.41 -53.75
CA PHE A 80 -44.43 -27.62 -54.72
C PHE A 80 -43.78 -27.85 -56.10
N ASN A 81 -44.22 -28.87 -56.83
CA ASN A 81 -43.53 -29.38 -58.01
C ASN A 81 -43.91 -28.65 -59.30
N SER A 82 -45.14 -28.15 -59.42
CA SER A 82 -45.57 -27.30 -60.55
C SER A 82 -46.94 -26.69 -60.25
N GLY A 83 -47.27 -25.55 -60.89
CA GLY A 83 -48.58 -24.90 -60.77
C GLY A 83 -48.51 -23.39 -60.51
N ASN A 84 -49.62 -22.82 -60.08
CA ASN A 84 -49.71 -21.45 -59.57
C ASN A 84 -50.25 -21.47 -58.14
N PHE A 85 -49.52 -20.90 -57.19
CA PHE A 85 -49.85 -20.95 -55.77
C PHE A 85 -50.18 -19.56 -55.25
N ASN A 86 -51.32 -19.39 -54.60
CA ASN A 86 -51.77 -18.13 -54.01
C ASN A 86 -52.11 -18.34 -52.53
N PHE A 87 -51.30 -17.74 -51.67
CA PHE A 87 -51.42 -17.77 -50.22
C PHE A 87 -51.96 -16.43 -49.74
N LYS A 88 -53.19 -16.40 -49.22
CA LYS A 88 -53.84 -15.18 -48.75
C LYS A 88 -53.64 -14.90 -47.26
N GLY A 89 -53.39 -15.92 -46.45
CA GLY A 89 -53.09 -15.79 -45.01
C GLY A 89 -51.61 -16.03 -44.69
N THR A 90 -51.29 -16.00 -43.40
CA THR A 90 -49.92 -16.17 -42.92
C THR A 90 -49.41 -17.58 -43.27
N SER A 91 -48.21 -17.66 -43.83
CA SER A 91 -47.67 -18.89 -44.39
C SER A 91 -46.32 -19.29 -43.76
N SER A 92 -46.19 -20.55 -43.36
CA SER A 92 -44.96 -21.09 -42.78
C SER A 92 -44.50 -22.34 -43.54
N PHE A 93 -43.23 -22.36 -43.93
CA PHE A 93 -42.63 -23.46 -44.67
C PHE A 93 -41.36 -23.89 -43.96
N ASN A 94 -41.32 -25.12 -43.47
CA ASN A 94 -40.13 -25.69 -42.84
C ASN A 94 -39.72 -26.93 -43.62
N ASN A 95 -38.51 -26.91 -44.17
CA ASN A 95 -37.99 -27.98 -45.02
C ASN A 95 -38.93 -28.26 -46.20
N ALA A 96 -39.32 -27.22 -46.95
CA ALA A 96 -40.15 -27.34 -48.15
C ALA A 96 -39.34 -27.14 -49.43
N THR A 97 -39.80 -27.72 -50.55
CA THR A 97 -39.12 -27.59 -51.84
C THR A 97 -40.01 -26.88 -52.86
N PHE A 98 -39.53 -25.79 -53.43
CA PHE A 98 -40.24 -24.99 -54.42
C PHE A 98 -39.59 -25.16 -55.80
N SER A 99 -40.38 -25.61 -56.78
CA SER A 99 -39.94 -25.71 -58.16
C SER A 99 -40.19 -24.41 -58.93
N ASN A 100 -39.76 -24.40 -60.20
CA ASN A 100 -40.00 -23.31 -61.14
C ASN A 100 -41.51 -23.13 -61.44
N ALA A 101 -42.18 -22.30 -60.65
CA ALA A 101 -43.61 -22.04 -60.69
C ALA A 101 -43.92 -20.57 -60.28
N SER A 102 -45.20 -20.21 -60.22
CA SER A 102 -45.63 -18.91 -59.72
C SER A 102 -46.18 -19.03 -58.30
N TYR A 103 -45.71 -18.17 -57.40
CA TYR A 103 -46.10 -18.12 -56.00
C TYR A 103 -46.47 -16.69 -55.63
N THR A 104 -47.65 -16.49 -55.08
CA THR A 104 -48.16 -15.20 -54.61
C THR A 104 -48.49 -15.30 -53.14
N PHE A 105 -47.96 -14.39 -52.33
CA PHE A 105 -48.22 -14.27 -50.90
C PHE A 105 -48.81 -12.89 -50.63
N ASN A 106 -49.98 -12.84 -49.99
CA ASN A 106 -50.64 -11.57 -49.64
C ASN A 106 -50.51 -11.21 -48.16
N ASP A 107 -49.75 -12.00 -47.40
CA ASP A 107 -49.52 -11.82 -45.98
C ASP A 107 -48.12 -12.36 -45.62
N GLN A 108 -47.78 -12.41 -44.33
CA GLN A 108 -46.48 -12.84 -43.85
C GLN A 108 -46.12 -14.26 -44.32
N ALA A 109 -44.85 -14.45 -44.72
CA ALA A 109 -44.34 -15.75 -45.13
C ALA A 109 -42.96 -16.02 -44.51
N THR A 110 -42.83 -17.16 -43.84
CA THR A 110 -41.56 -17.62 -43.26
C THR A 110 -41.10 -18.92 -43.93
N PHE A 111 -39.88 -18.93 -44.43
CA PHE A 111 -39.24 -20.06 -45.09
C PHE A 111 -38.00 -20.50 -44.30
N GLN A 112 -38.11 -21.62 -43.60
CA GLN A 112 -37.05 -22.24 -42.82
C GLN A 112 -36.51 -23.47 -43.55
N ASN A 113 -35.19 -23.58 -43.69
CA ASN A 113 -34.52 -24.75 -44.28
C ASN A 113 -35.08 -25.17 -45.64
N SER A 114 -35.64 -24.23 -46.41
CA SER A 114 -36.39 -24.53 -47.62
C SER A 114 -35.52 -24.33 -48.86
N SER A 115 -35.81 -25.11 -49.91
CA SER A 115 -35.03 -25.10 -51.16
C SER A 115 -35.84 -24.53 -52.32
N PHE A 116 -35.26 -23.58 -53.05
CA PHE A 116 -35.87 -22.87 -54.17
C PHE A 116 -35.12 -23.21 -55.46
N ASN A 117 -35.79 -23.89 -56.39
CA ASN A 117 -35.19 -24.43 -57.61
C ASN A 117 -35.59 -23.65 -58.89
N GLY A 118 -36.13 -22.44 -58.71
CA GLY A 118 -36.64 -21.55 -59.76
C GLY A 118 -38.01 -20.98 -59.40
N GLY A 119 -38.49 -20.04 -60.21
CA GLY A 119 -39.88 -19.54 -60.15
C GLY A 119 -39.99 -18.05 -59.85
N THR A 120 -41.21 -17.54 -59.83
CA THR A 120 -41.52 -16.15 -59.47
C THR A 120 -42.34 -16.12 -58.19
N PHE A 121 -41.81 -15.44 -57.18
CA PHE A 121 -42.41 -15.23 -55.87
C PHE A 121 -42.79 -13.76 -55.76
N THR A 122 -44.07 -13.49 -55.58
CA THR A 122 -44.62 -12.13 -55.45
C THR A 122 -45.16 -11.97 -54.04
N PHE A 123 -44.64 -10.97 -53.32
CA PHE A 123 -45.07 -10.62 -51.97
C PHE A 123 -45.89 -9.33 -52.01
N ASN A 124 -47.20 -9.45 -51.83
CA ASN A 124 -48.14 -8.33 -51.79
C ASN A 124 -48.27 -7.77 -50.36
N ASP A 125 -48.87 -6.58 -50.20
CA ASP A 125 -49.20 -5.94 -48.91
C ASP A 125 -48.01 -5.61 -47.98
N GLN A 126 -46.87 -5.26 -48.58
CA GLN A 126 -45.63 -4.91 -47.89
C GLN A 126 -45.63 -3.55 -47.17
N ASN A 127 -46.67 -2.72 -47.39
CA ASN A 127 -46.73 -1.33 -46.93
C ASN A 127 -47.45 -1.13 -45.58
N ASN A 128 -47.97 -2.19 -44.94
CA ASN A 128 -48.58 -2.10 -43.61
C ASN A 128 -47.48 -2.10 -42.52
N GLN A 129 -46.78 -0.97 -42.37
CA GLN A 129 -45.76 -0.72 -41.34
C GLN A 129 -46.30 -0.63 -39.90
N ALA A 130 -47.60 -0.86 -39.67
CA ALA A 130 -48.19 -0.86 -38.33
C ALA A 130 -48.08 -2.26 -37.70
N ASN A 131 -47.05 -2.46 -36.88
CA ASN A 131 -46.74 -3.66 -36.06
C ASN A 131 -45.80 -4.71 -36.70
N SER A 132 -44.50 -4.55 -36.51
CA SER A 132 -43.78 -5.26 -35.43
C SER A 132 -42.28 -5.07 -35.57
N ALA A 133 -41.62 -4.62 -34.49
CA ALA A 133 -40.18 -4.68 -34.35
C ALA A 133 -39.68 -6.11 -34.03
N GLN A 134 -40.49 -7.15 -34.27
CA GLN A 134 -40.18 -8.51 -33.85
C GLN A 134 -40.26 -9.59 -34.94
N HIS A 135 -40.92 -9.39 -36.08
CA HIS A 135 -40.77 -10.31 -37.22
C HIS A 135 -40.84 -9.58 -38.58
N PRO A 136 -39.85 -9.77 -39.48
CA PRO A 136 -39.96 -9.26 -40.84
C PRO A 136 -41.14 -9.92 -41.58
N GLN A 137 -41.86 -9.16 -42.41
CA GLN A 137 -43.04 -9.66 -43.10
C GLN A 137 -42.72 -10.88 -43.99
N ILE A 138 -41.54 -10.92 -44.63
CA ILE A 138 -41.10 -12.06 -45.44
C ILE A 138 -39.70 -12.47 -44.98
N LEU A 139 -39.60 -13.66 -44.40
CA LEU A 139 -38.39 -14.16 -43.73
C LEU A 139 -37.91 -15.45 -44.37
N PHE A 140 -36.62 -15.49 -44.73
CA PHE A 140 -35.91 -16.68 -45.16
C PHE A 140 -34.82 -17.01 -44.14
N GLU A 141 -34.94 -18.15 -43.48
CA GLU A 141 -33.94 -18.66 -42.54
C GLU A 141 -33.33 -19.95 -43.09
N SER A 142 -32.00 -19.98 -43.20
CA SER A 142 -31.27 -21.19 -43.59
C SER A 142 -31.72 -21.80 -44.92
N SER A 143 -32.23 -20.95 -45.82
CA SER A 143 -32.82 -21.37 -47.11
C SER A 143 -31.78 -21.37 -48.24
N SER A 144 -32.02 -22.21 -49.26
CA SER A 144 -31.09 -22.40 -50.38
C SER A 144 -31.75 -22.10 -51.73
N PHE A 145 -31.07 -21.33 -52.58
CA PHE A 145 -31.49 -21.01 -53.93
C PHE A 145 -30.56 -21.69 -54.94
N SER A 146 -31.14 -22.48 -55.85
CA SER A 146 -30.40 -23.25 -56.85
C SER A 146 -31.21 -23.45 -58.12
N GLY A 147 -30.65 -24.10 -59.15
CA GLY A 147 -31.40 -24.47 -60.35
C GLY A 147 -31.71 -23.31 -61.30
N ASN A 148 -32.97 -23.22 -61.73
CA ASN A 148 -33.45 -22.24 -62.72
C ASN A 148 -33.60 -20.84 -62.10
N ALA A 149 -33.75 -19.80 -62.94
CA ALA A 149 -33.90 -18.43 -62.47
C ALA A 149 -35.03 -18.29 -61.43
N THR A 150 -34.72 -17.61 -60.32
CA THR A 150 -35.68 -17.32 -59.25
C THR A 150 -35.87 -15.80 -59.16
N THR A 151 -37.11 -15.33 -59.05
CA THR A 151 -37.43 -13.90 -58.88
C THR A 151 -38.24 -13.71 -57.61
N LEU A 152 -37.77 -12.82 -56.73
CA LEU A 152 -38.42 -12.40 -55.49
C LEU A 152 -38.87 -10.93 -55.65
N LYS A 153 -40.16 -10.71 -55.86
CA LYS A 153 -40.76 -9.37 -55.99
C LYS A 153 -41.31 -8.92 -54.64
N GLY A 154 -40.72 -7.88 -54.06
CA GLY A 154 -41.01 -7.36 -52.72
C GLY A 154 -39.73 -7.22 -51.87
N PHE A 155 -39.91 -6.84 -50.61
CA PHE A 155 -38.84 -6.74 -49.61
C PHE A 155 -38.71 -8.06 -48.85
N VAL A 156 -37.51 -8.64 -48.89
CA VAL A 156 -37.23 -9.92 -48.23
C VAL A 156 -36.11 -9.80 -47.20
N HIS A 157 -36.25 -10.54 -46.10
CA HIS A 157 -35.23 -10.63 -45.07
C HIS A 157 -34.61 -12.03 -45.04
N PHE A 158 -33.29 -12.08 -45.08
CA PHE A 158 -32.49 -13.28 -44.90
C PHE A 158 -31.86 -13.27 -43.52
N GLN A 159 -32.00 -14.37 -42.77
CA GLN A 159 -31.38 -14.57 -41.47
C GLN A 159 -30.71 -15.95 -41.38
N GLN A 160 -29.82 -16.11 -40.40
CA GLN A 160 -29.07 -17.33 -40.10
C GLN A 160 -28.12 -17.76 -41.23
N ALA A 161 -28.63 -18.26 -42.36
CA ALA A 161 -27.83 -18.59 -43.54
C ALA A 161 -28.58 -18.31 -44.84
N PHE A 162 -27.89 -17.66 -45.77
CA PHE A 162 -28.30 -17.43 -47.15
C PHE A 162 -27.37 -18.24 -48.06
N ASN A 163 -27.90 -19.24 -48.75
CA ASN A 163 -27.12 -20.11 -49.63
C ASN A 163 -27.58 -19.97 -51.08
N ASN A 164 -26.86 -19.19 -51.88
CA ASN A 164 -27.19 -19.01 -53.29
C ASN A 164 -26.17 -19.69 -54.21
N SER A 165 -26.66 -20.64 -54.99
CA SER A 165 -25.98 -21.26 -56.14
C SER A 165 -26.79 -21.11 -57.43
N ASN A 166 -27.84 -20.27 -57.40
CA ASN A 166 -28.73 -20.06 -58.52
C ASN A 166 -28.01 -19.36 -59.68
N ARG A 167 -28.34 -19.73 -60.92
CA ARG A 167 -27.79 -19.10 -62.12
C ARG A 167 -28.20 -17.62 -62.25
N GLN A 168 -29.36 -17.25 -61.71
CA GLN A 168 -29.89 -15.89 -61.67
C GLN A 168 -30.99 -15.77 -60.62
N LEU A 169 -30.65 -15.22 -59.45
CA LEU A 169 -31.59 -14.81 -58.42
C LEU A 169 -31.87 -13.31 -58.55
N MET A 170 -33.08 -12.92 -58.89
CA MET A 170 -33.49 -11.52 -58.91
C MET A 170 -34.29 -11.20 -57.65
N VAL A 171 -33.96 -10.11 -56.97
CA VAL A 171 -34.62 -9.66 -55.74
C VAL A 171 -34.90 -8.18 -55.88
N GLN A 172 -36.10 -7.73 -55.51
CA GLN A 172 -36.40 -6.29 -55.55
C GLN A 172 -35.66 -5.55 -54.42
N ASN A 173 -35.94 -5.89 -53.16
CA ASN A 173 -35.26 -5.35 -51.98
C ASN A 173 -34.80 -6.48 -51.05
N ALA A 174 -33.60 -6.39 -50.49
CA ALA A 174 -33.03 -7.43 -49.65
C ALA A 174 -32.41 -6.89 -48.36
N SER A 175 -32.65 -7.60 -47.25
CA SER A 175 -32.00 -7.35 -45.98
C SER A 175 -31.37 -8.63 -45.44
N PHE A 176 -30.06 -8.62 -45.23
CA PHE A 176 -29.31 -9.72 -44.65
C PHE A 176 -28.99 -9.37 -43.19
N ASN A 177 -29.71 -9.98 -42.25
CA ASN A 177 -29.59 -9.68 -40.83
C ASN A 177 -29.12 -10.92 -40.08
N ASN A 178 -27.97 -10.83 -39.39
CA ASN A 178 -27.42 -11.95 -38.63
C ASN A 178 -27.29 -13.23 -39.49
N ALA A 179 -26.91 -13.04 -40.77
CA ALA A 179 -26.91 -14.08 -41.80
C ALA A 179 -25.47 -14.48 -42.17
N ASN A 180 -25.27 -15.78 -42.37
CA ASN A 180 -24.12 -16.34 -43.07
C ASN A 180 -24.37 -16.27 -44.57
N PHE A 181 -23.71 -15.33 -45.24
CA PHE A 181 -23.86 -15.06 -46.66
C PHE A 181 -22.92 -15.96 -47.48
N ASN A 182 -23.51 -16.94 -48.17
CA ASN A 182 -22.82 -17.85 -49.09
C ASN A 182 -23.39 -17.66 -50.51
N ASN A 183 -22.61 -17.06 -51.40
CA ASN A 183 -23.03 -16.82 -52.78
C ASN A 183 -22.00 -17.34 -53.78
N THR A 184 -22.30 -18.50 -54.36
CA THR A 184 -21.56 -19.07 -55.51
C THR A 184 -22.31 -18.89 -56.83
N GLY A 185 -23.54 -18.39 -56.78
CA GLY A 185 -24.39 -18.09 -57.93
C GLY A 185 -24.34 -16.61 -58.33
N LYS A 186 -25.35 -16.17 -59.08
CA LYS A 186 -25.57 -14.76 -59.43
C LYS A 186 -26.82 -14.22 -58.75
N ILE A 187 -26.72 -13.07 -58.10
CA ILE A 187 -27.86 -12.33 -57.54
C ILE A 187 -27.91 -10.90 -58.08
N THR A 188 -29.11 -10.43 -58.42
CA THR A 188 -29.39 -9.04 -58.79
C THR A 188 -30.38 -8.46 -57.78
N ILE A 189 -30.04 -7.34 -57.14
CA ILE A 189 -30.92 -6.58 -56.26
C ILE A 189 -31.29 -5.26 -56.96
N GLU A 190 -32.57 -5.04 -57.23
CA GLU A 190 -33.04 -3.95 -58.09
C GLU A 190 -33.08 -2.58 -57.40
N GLU A 191 -33.44 -2.56 -56.11
CA GLU A 191 -33.62 -1.33 -55.34
C GLU A 191 -32.60 -1.27 -54.18
N GLU A 192 -32.95 -1.69 -52.98
CA GLU A 192 -32.10 -1.52 -51.79
C GLU A 192 -31.56 -2.83 -51.23
N ALA A 193 -30.31 -2.79 -50.76
CA ALA A 193 -29.67 -3.87 -50.02
C ALA A 193 -29.17 -3.41 -48.65
N SER A 194 -29.47 -4.17 -47.60
CA SER A 194 -28.91 -3.93 -46.26
C SER A 194 -28.19 -5.15 -45.71
N PHE A 195 -27.07 -4.92 -45.05
CA PHE A 195 -26.27 -5.93 -44.37
C PHE A 195 -26.05 -5.51 -42.92
N ASN A 196 -26.56 -6.30 -41.98
CA ASN A 196 -26.46 -6.06 -40.56
C ASN A 196 -25.97 -7.32 -39.86
N ASN A 197 -24.88 -7.23 -39.10
CA ASN A 197 -24.28 -8.39 -38.43
C ASN A 197 -24.04 -9.58 -39.39
N THR A 198 -23.64 -9.31 -40.63
CA THR A 198 -23.55 -10.34 -41.67
C THR A 198 -22.16 -10.97 -41.71
N THR A 199 -22.10 -12.30 -41.79
CA THR A 199 -20.85 -13.04 -42.03
C THR A 199 -20.75 -13.41 -43.50
N PHE A 200 -19.81 -12.81 -44.22
CA PHE A 200 -19.55 -13.10 -45.63
C PHE A 200 -18.52 -14.22 -45.76
N ASN A 201 -18.95 -15.37 -46.27
CA ASN A 201 -18.06 -16.51 -46.55
C ASN A 201 -17.52 -16.50 -47.99
N THR A 202 -18.13 -15.68 -48.85
CA THR A 202 -17.79 -15.47 -50.25
C THR A 202 -17.71 -13.97 -50.52
N SER A 203 -16.72 -13.51 -51.30
CA SER A 203 -16.64 -12.11 -51.73
C SER A 203 -17.90 -11.67 -52.47
N ILE A 204 -18.25 -10.38 -52.36
CA ILE A 204 -19.19 -9.71 -53.25
C ILE A 204 -18.38 -9.01 -54.34
N ASN A 205 -18.73 -9.26 -55.59
CA ASN A 205 -18.17 -8.54 -56.73
C ASN A 205 -19.20 -8.46 -57.86
N THR A 206 -18.89 -7.65 -58.87
CA THR A 206 -19.76 -7.40 -60.02
C THR A 206 -20.10 -8.66 -60.85
N ASN A 207 -19.38 -9.77 -60.69
CA ASN A 207 -19.69 -11.02 -61.37
C ASN A 207 -20.77 -11.84 -60.65
N ASN A 208 -20.79 -11.83 -59.31
CA ASN A 208 -21.69 -12.68 -58.52
C ASN A 208 -22.85 -11.90 -57.88
N MET A 209 -22.76 -10.58 -57.77
CA MET A 209 -23.83 -9.73 -57.26
C MET A 209 -23.88 -8.41 -58.04
N THR A 210 -25.09 -7.98 -58.38
CA THR A 210 -25.35 -6.65 -58.96
C THR A 210 -26.41 -5.96 -58.11
N ILE A 211 -26.15 -4.74 -57.67
CA ILE A 211 -27.10 -3.91 -56.93
C ILE A 211 -27.29 -2.63 -57.73
N THR A 212 -28.51 -2.26 -58.07
CA THR A 212 -28.77 -1.06 -58.87
C THR A 212 -29.11 0.18 -58.03
N GLY A 213 -29.66 0.02 -56.82
CA GLY A 213 -29.84 1.12 -55.88
C GLY A 213 -28.77 1.16 -54.78
N SER A 214 -29.17 1.49 -53.55
CA SER A 214 -28.26 1.82 -52.44
C SER A 214 -27.93 0.62 -51.55
N VAL A 215 -26.76 0.69 -50.90
CA VAL A 215 -26.27 -0.33 -49.97
C VAL A 215 -26.09 0.27 -48.59
N THR A 216 -26.64 -0.36 -47.56
CA THR A 216 -26.44 0.02 -46.16
C THR A 216 -25.72 -1.09 -45.38
N LEU A 217 -24.64 -0.74 -44.69
CA LEU A 217 -23.93 -1.62 -43.76
C LEU A 217 -24.11 -1.13 -42.32
N SER A 218 -24.31 -2.09 -41.41
CA SER A 218 -24.52 -1.85 -39.98
C SER A 218 -23.99 -3.01 -39.14
N GLY A 219 -23.75 -2.75 -37.85
CA GLY A 219 -23.31 -3.77 -36.89
C GLY A 219 -21.96 -4.41 -37.26
N LYS A 220 -21.74 -5.64 -36.81
CA LYS A 220 -20.47 -6.39 -36.98
C LYS A 220 -20.50 -7.26 -38.23
N ASN A 221 -19.76 -6.87 -39.26
CA ASN A 221 -19.67 -7.61 -40.52
C ASN A 221 -18.37 -8.43 -40.57
N ASP A 222 -18.49 -9.76 -40.52
CA ASP A 222 -17.36 -10.68 -40.54
C ASP A 222 -17.01 -11.04 -42.00
N LEU A 223 -15.74 -10.85 -42.38
CA LEU A 223 -15.19 -11.20 -43.68
C LEU A 223 -14.34 -12.48 -43.53
N LYS A 224 -14.88 -13.60 -43.99
CA LYS A 224 -14.27 -14.94 -43.90
C LYS A 224 -13.59 -15.34 -45.21
N ASN A 225 -12.59 -16.21 -45.14
CA ASN A 225 -11.90 -16.77 -46.31
C ASN A 225 -11.34 -15.72 -47.28
N GLY A 226 -10.90 -14.57 -46.77
CA GLY A 226 -10.38 -13.46 -47.60
C GLY A 226 -11.47 -12.75 -48.43
N SER A 227 -12.74 -12.85 -48.03
CA SER A 227 -13.84 -12.20 -48.76
C SER A 227 -13.69 -10.67 -48.78
N THR A 228 -13.93 -10.07 -49.93
CA THR A 228 -13.96 -8.62 -50.15
C THR A 228 -15.36 -8.18 -50.59
N LEU A 229 -15.70 -6.91 -50.36
CA LEU A 229 -17.01 -6.35 -50.72
C LEU A 229 -16.85 -5.28 -51.81
N ASP A 230 -17.20 -5.61 -53.05
CA ASP A 230 -17.25 -4.66 -54.16
C ASP A 230 -18.70 -4.50 -54.66
N PHE A 231 -19.30 -3.37 -54.31
CA PHE A 231 -20.67 -3.03 -54.66
C PHE A 231 -20.78 -2.26 -55.99
N GLY A 232 -19.71 -2.17 -56.78
CA GLY A 232 -19.74 -1.53 -58.09
C GLY A 232 -20.17 -0.06 -58.01
N SER A 233 -21.23 0.30 -58.75
CA SER A 233 -21.74 1.68 -58.83
C SER A 233 -22.71 2.09 -57.72
N SER A 234 -23.05 1.20 -56.79
CA SER A 234 -24.02 1.50 -55.72
C SER A 234 -23.45 2.44 -54.68
N GLN A 235 -24.19 3.46 -54.26
CA GLN A 235 -23.82 4.28 -53.11
C GLN A 235 -23.85 3.45 -51.82
N VAL A 236 -22.77 3.49 -51.03
CA VAL A 236 -22.65 2.73 -49.78
C VAL A 236 -22.76 3.68 -48.59
N THR A 237 -23.62 3.32 -47.63
CA THR A 237 -23.77 4.03 -46.35
C THR A 237 -23.32 3.14 -45.20
N LEU A 238 -22.36 3.62 -44.42
CA LEU A 238 -21.92 2.97 -43.18
C LEU A 238 -22.62 3.65 -42.00
N THR A 239 -23.48 2.90 -41.32
CA THR A 239 -24.21 3.39 -40.13
C THR A 239 -23.33 3.36 -38.89
N GLN A 240 -23.75 4.06 -37.84
CA GLN A 240 -23.04 4.05 -36.56
C GLN A 240 -22.89 2.63 -35.99
N GLY A 241 -21.68 2.29 -35.54
CA GLY A 241 -21.37 0.96 -35.00
C GLY A 241 -21.04 -0.10 -36.05
N THR A 242 -20.96 0.28 -37.33
CA THR A 242 -20.46 -0.62 -38.39
C THR A 242 -19.00 -0.98 -38.14
N THR A 243 -18.71 -2.27 -38.04
CA THR A 243 -17.36 -2.81 -37.93
C THR A 243 -17.14 -3.90 -38.98
N PHE A 244 -15.91 -4.01 -39.49
CA PHE A 244 -15.46 -5.07 -40.37
C PHE A 244 -14.45 -5.93 -39.63
N ASN A 245 -14.70 -7.23 -39.54
CA ASN A 245 -13.79 -8.18 -38.89
C ASN A 245 -13.19 -9.12 -39.92
N LEU A 246 -11.89 -9.00 -40.12
CA LEU A 246 -11.13 -9.76 -41.09
C LEU A 246 -10.58 -11.01 -40.42
N THR A 247 -10.68 -12.17 -41.08
CA THR A 247 -10.08 -13.42 -40.55
C THR A 247 -8.83 -13.88 -41.28
N SER A 248 -8.55 -13.30 -42.45
CA SER A 248 -7.31 -13.51 -43.20
C SER A 248 -7.03 -12.28 -44.05
N LEU A 249 -5.77 -11.88 -44.18
CA LEU A 249 -5.35 -10.74 -44.99
C LEU A 249 -5.07 -11.08 -46.46
N GLY A 250 -5.46 -12.27 -46.96
CA GLY A 250 -5.09 -12.70 -48.31
C GLY A 250 -3.57 -12.87 -48.49
N SER A 251 -3.12 -13.31 -49.67
CA SER A 251 -1.70 -13.41 -50.01
C SER A 251 -1.12 -12.13 -50.62
N GLU A 252 -1.94 -11.10 -50.78
CA GLU A 252 -1.59 -9.84 -51.43
C GLU A 252 -1.08 -8.82 -50.40
N GLU A 253 -0.12 -7.97 -50.80
CA GLU A 253 0.45 -6.93 -49.92
C GLU A 253 -0.61 -5.87 -49.52
N SER A 254 -1.69 -5.73 -50.29
CA SER A 254 -2.82 -4.84 -50.02
C SER A 254 -4.16 -5.46 -50.40
N VAL A 255 -5.16 -5.36 -49.52
CA VAL A 255 -6.53 -5.84 -49.73
C VAL A 255 -7.52 -4.68 -49.64
N THR A 256 -8.35 -4.53 -50.67
CA THR A 256 -9.52 -3.63 -50.64
C THR A 256 -10.69 -4.37 -50.02
N ILE A 257 -11.03 -4.04 -48.78
CA ILE A 257 -12.09 -4.76 -48.04
C ILE A 257 -13.49 -4.26 -48.41
N LEU A 258 -13.60 -3.00 -48.83
CA LEU A 258 -14.82 -2.37 -49.31
C LEU A 258 -14.49 -1.47 -50.50
N ASN A 259 -15.22 -1.65 -51.61
CA ASN A 259 -15.13 -0.83 -52.81
C ASN A 259 -16.52 -0.43 -53.30
N SER A 260 -16.65 0.84 -53.70
CA SER A 260 -17.80 1.36 -54.44
C SER A 260 -17.39 2.61 -55.22
N SER A 261 -17.66 2.61 -56.53
CA SER A 261 -17.51 3.80 -57.36
C SER A 261 -18.66 4.80 -57.18
N GLY A 262 -19.76 4.42 -56.52
CA GLY A 262 -20.87 5.30 -56.14
C GLY A 262 -20.59 6.13 -54.88
N GLY A 263 -19.49 5.85 -54.18
CA GLY A 263 -19.03 6.56 -52.99
C GLY A 263 -19.50 5.92 -51.69
N ILE A 264 -18.70 6.12 -50.64
CA ILE A 264 -18.89 5.63 -49.26
C ILE A 264 -19.19 6.84 -48.36
N THR A 265 -20.32 6.76 -47.65
CA THR A 265 -20.75 7.76 -46.68
C THR A 265 -20.49 7.26 -45.26
N TYR A 266 -19.70 8.00 -44.49
CA TYR A 266 -19.36 7.72 -43.09
C TYR A 266 -20.23 8.58 -42.16
N ASN A 267 -21.38 8.09 -41.69
CA ASN A 267 -22.29 8.88 -40.86
C ASN A 267 -21.88 8.88 -39.36
N ASN A 268 -21.67 10.08 -38.78
CA ASN A 268 -21.52 10.40 -37.34
C ASN A 268 -21.14 9.21 -36.40
N LEU A 269 -19.86 8.82 -36.41
CA LEU A 269 -19.28 7.75 -35.58
C LEU A 269 -19.02 8.19 -34.13
N LEU A 270 -20.06 8.63 -33.41
CA LEU A 270 -19.94 9.08 -32.01
C LEU A 270 -20.74 8.16 -31.08
N ASN A 271 -20.12 7.10 -30.55
CA ASN A 271 -20.41 6.43 -29.27
C ASN A 271 -20.07 4.92 -29.28
N HIS A 272 -18.78 4.56 -29.17
CA HIS A 272 -18.43 3.20 -28.67
C HIS A 272 -17.91 3.23 -27.21
N ALA A 273 -17.64 4.41 -26.64
CA ALA A 273 -17.17 4.56 -25.26
C ALA A 273 -18.28 4.51 -24.19
N LEU A 274 -19.54 4.79 -24.54
CA LEU A 274 -20.60 4.95 -23.53
C LEU A 274 -21.06 3.62 -22.90
N ASN A 275 -20.88 2.46 -23.55
CA ASN A 275 -21.35 1.18 -23.01
C ASN A 275 -20.27 0.38 -22.26
N SER A 276 -18.97 0.63 -22.50
CA SER A 276 -17.88 -0.01 -21.74
C SER A 276 -17.54 0.75 -20.45
N LEU A 277 -17.79 2.06 -20.40
CA LEU A 277 -17.48 2.91 -19.23
C LEU A 277 -18.59 2.92 -18.16
N THR A 278 -19.83 2.54 -18.50
CA THR A 278 -21.00 2.66 -17.62
C THR A 278 -21.12 1.54 -16.57
N SER A 279 -20.27 0.52 -16.61
CA SER A 279 -20.21 -0.52 -15.56
C SER A 279 -19.03 -0.36 -14.58
N ALA A 280 -18.05 0.51 -14.87
CA ALA A 280 -16.80 0.56 -14.10
C ALA A 280 -16.53 1.88 -13.35
N LEU A 281 -17.31 2.94 -13.57
CA LEU A 281 -17.06 4.25 -12.94
C LEU A 281 -18.35 4.89 -12.40
N LYS A 282 -18.77 4.45 -11.21
CA LYS A 282 -19.49 5.31 -10.26
C LYS A 282 -18.58 5.54 -9.08
N THR A 283 -17.85 6.66 -9.08
CA THR A 283 -17.70 7.56 -7.93
C THR A 283 -16.92 8.82 -8.32
N ASN A 284 -17.60 9.94 -8.12
CA ASN A 284 -17.13 11.29 -7.85
C ASN A 284 -16.58 12.16 -8.99
N GLU A 285 -17.41 13.17 -9.28
CA GLU A 285 -17.21 14.31 -10.15
C GLU A 285 -16.13 15.28 -9.65
N SER A 286 -15.44 15.94 -10.59
CA SER A 286 -15.54 17.40 -10.75
C SER A 286 -14.84 17.92 -12.02
N SER A 287 -15.63 18.56 -12.89
CA SER A 287 -15.37 19.85 -13.59
C SER A 287 -14.32 19.97 -14.72
N LEU A 288 -14.75 19.59 -15.93
CA LEU A 288 -14.74 20.35 -17.21
C LEU A 288 -13.61 21.36 -17.56
N LYS A 289 -12.76 20.97 -18.53
CA LYS A 289 -12.43 21.73 -19.75
C LYS A 289 -12.32 20.74 -20.93
N PRO A 290 -12.75 21.09 -22.16
CA PRO A 290 -13.02 20.11 -23.21
C PRO A 290 -11.72 19.53 -23.78
N GLN A 291 -11.42 18.27 -23.46
CA GLN A 291 -10.52 17.47 -24.29
C GLN A 291 -11.29 17.00 -25.52
N SER A 292 -10.76 17.30 -26.70
CA SER A 292 -11.27 16.86 -27.98
C SER A 292 -11.20 15.33 -28.10
N PHE A 293 -12.26 14.63 -27.72
CA PHE A 293 -12.42 13.20 -28.00
C PHE A 293 -12.91 13.03 -29.45
N ALA A 294 -11.97 12.94 -30.39
CA ALA A 294 -12.25 12.46 -31.74
C ALA A 294 -11.89 10.96 -31.81
N GLN A 295 -12.90 10.11 -31.73
CA GLN A 295 -12.82 8.69 -32.05
C GLN A 295 -12.65 8.57 -33.58
N GLY A 296 -11.58 7.93 -34.07
CA GLY A 296 -11.20 7.92 -35.49
C GLY A 296 -11.75 6.72 -36.28
N LEU A 297 -11.77 6.78 -37.62
CA LEU A 297 -12.27 5.70 -38.50
C LEU A 297 -11.56 4.34 -38.28
N TRP A 298 -10.37 4.34 -37.70
CA TRP A 298 -9.56 3.14 -37.42
C TRP A 298 -10.20 2.14 -36.43
N ASP A 299 -11.17 2.58 -35.61
CA ASP A 299 -11.93 1.67 -34.73
C ASP A 299 -12.90 0.75 -35.51
N MET A 300 -13.13 1.00 -36.81
CA MET A 300 -14.07 0.24 -37.63
C MET A 300 -13.51 -1.12 -38.09
N ILE A 301 -12.20 -1.35 -38.02
CA ILE A 301 -11.57 -2.57 -38.50
C ILE A 301 -11.10 -3.40 -37.30
N THR A 302 -11.40 -4.70 -37.34
CA THR A 302 -10.86 -5.69 -36.42
C THR A 302 -10.21 -6.82 -37.23
N TYR A 303 -9.15 -7.41 -36.69
CA TYR A 303 -8.45 -8.52 -37.33
C TYR A 303 -8.42 -9.71 -36.36
N ASN A 304 -8.98 -10.85 -36.77
CA ASN A 304 -9.30 -12.01 -35.93
C ASN A 304 -10.03 -11.64 -34.63
N GLY A 305 -10.96 -10.69 -34.71
CA GLY A 305 -11.73 -10.20 -33.57
C GLY A 305 -10.95 -9.29 -32.61
N VAL A 306 -9.70 -8.94 -32.94
CA VAL A 306 -8.88 -8.00 -32.17
C VAL A 306 -9.00 -6.59 -32.76
N THR A 307 -9.31 -5.62 -31.91
CA THR A 307 -9.26 -4.18 -32.26
C THR A 307 -7.81 -3.73 -32.30
N GLY A 308 -7.44 -3.05 -33.38
CA GLY A 308 -6.08 -2.53 -33.57
C GLY A 308 -5.78 -1.38 -32.60
N GLN A 309 -4.49 -1.11 -32.37
CA GLN A 309 -4.04 0.08 -31.65
C GLN A 309 -3.44 1.07 -32.64
N LEU A 310 -3.91 2.31 -32.59
CA LEU A 310 -3.40 3.39 -33.42
C LEU A 310 -1.91 3.65 -33.12
N LEU A 311 -1.06 3.49 -34.14
CA LEU A 311 0.39 3.75 -34.07
C LEU A 311 0.72 5.16 -34.56
N ASN A 312 0.06 5.64 -35.62
CA ASN A 312 0.24 6.99 -36.17
C ASN A 312 -0.97 7.42 -37.02
N THR A 313 -1.24 8.72 -37.06
CA THR A 313 -2.22 9.37 -37.94
C THR A 313 -1.51 10.18 -39.03
N ASN A 314 -1.96 10.11 -40.29
CA ASN A 314 -1.41 10.87 -41.43
C ASN A 314 0.04 10.52 -41.81
N ALA A 315 0.40 9.23 -41.84
CA ALA A 315 1.63 8.80 -42.50
C ALA A 315 1.51 9.05 -44.02
N ALA A 316 2.49 9.72 -44.62
CA ALA A 316 2.54 9.94 -46.05
C ALA A 316 2.49 8.59 -46.78
N ALA A 317 1.49 8.40 -47.65
CA ALA A 317 1.27 7.15 -48.38
C ALA A 317 2.57 6.67 -49.05
N SER A 318 3.02 5.47 -48.70
CA SER A 318 4.08 4.81 -49.45
C SER A 318 3.56 4.51 -50.85
N LYS A 319 4.31 4.92 -51.88
CA LYS A 319 3.90 4.84 -53.28
C LYS A 319 3.99 3.39 -53.76
N PRO A 320 2.90 2.75 -54.24
CA PRO A 320 2.99 1.45 -54.89
C PRO A 320 3.67 1.59 -56.26
N ALA A 321 4.55 0.65 -56.60
CA ALA A 321 5.02 0.50 -57.96
C ALA A 321 3.88 -0.06 -58.83
N ASN A 322 3.63 0.59 -59.98
CA ASN A 322 2.70 0.20 -61.04
C ASN A 322 1.18 0.36 -60.80
N SER A 323 0.70 1.61 -60.92
CA SER A 323 -0.57 1.90 -61.62
C SER A 323 -0.65 3.39 -61.98
N SER A 324 -0.94 3.70 -63.24
CA SER A 324 -1.08 5.06 -63.77
C SER A 324 -2.21 5.85 -63.09
N PRO A 325 -2.06 7.17 -62.86
CA PRO A 325 -3.03 7.97 -62.11
C PRO A 325 -4.23 8.40 -62.97
N SER A 326 -5.45 8.08 -62.53
CA SER A 326 -6.68 8.72 -63.03
C SER A 326 -7.25 9.71 -62.01
N LYS A 327 -7.29 10.98 -62.42
CA LYS A 327 -8.10 12.14 -62.00
C LYS A 327 -8.79 12.15 -60.60
N SER A 328 -8.32 13.10 -59.78
CA SER A 328 -9.09 14.07 -58.97
C SER A 328 -10.29 13.57 -58.14
N SER A 329 -10.08 13.37 -56.82
CA SER A 329 -11.15 13.47 -55.82
C SER A 329 -10.81 14.53 -54.75
N THR A 330 -11.77 15.39 -54.45
CA THR A 330 -11.69 16.62 -53.65
C THR A 330 -11.71 16.45 -52.12
N ASN A 331 -11.44 15.25 -51.59
CA ASN A 331 -11.23 15.02 -50.15
C ASN A 331 -9.98 14.15 -49.93
N PRO A 332 -9.04 14.55 -49.04
CA PRO A 332 -7.84 13.75 -48.78
C PRO A 332 -8.24 12.43 -48.11
N ALA A 333 -7.72 11.31 -48.64
CA ALA A 333 -7.86 10.00 -48.01
C ALA A 333 -7.23 10.02 -46.61
N GLN A 334 -7.93 9.44 -45.63
CA GLN A 334 -7.42 9.32 -44.26
C GLN A 334 -6.63 8.02 -44.15
N VAL A 335 -5.37 8.14 -43.72
CA VAL A 335 -4.45 7.01 -43.59
C VAL A 335 -4.07 6.84 -42.12
N TYR A 336 -4.31 5.63 -41.61
CA TYR A 336 -3.96 5.23 -40.26
C TYR A 336 -2.94 4.10 -40.30
N LEU A 337 -1.94 4.18 -39.43
CA LEU A 337 -1.04 3.07 -39.17
C LEU A 337 -1.51 2.40 -37.88
N VAL A 338 -1.86 1.13 -37.94
CA VAL A 338 -2.53 0.41 -36.85
C VAL A 338 -1.82 -0.91 -36.59
N GLY A 339 -1.59 -1.23 -35.31
CA GLY A 339 -0.98 -2.47 -34.86
C GLY A 339 -2.02 -3.46 -34.34
N TYR A 340 -2.03 -4.68 -34.86
CA TYR A 340 -2.91 -5.76 -34.42
C TYR A 340 -2.10 -6.88 -33.78
N LYS A 341 -2.43 -7.24 -32.53
CA LYS A 341 -1.79 -8.36 -31.82
C LYS A 341 -2.67 -9.61 -31.91
N ILE A 342 -2.22 -10.62 -32.64
CA ILE A 342 -2.93 -11.90 -32.78
C ILE A 342 -1.96 -13.01 -32.42
N GLY A 343 -2.24 -13.69 -31.32
CA GLY A 343 -1.27 -14.59 -30.70
C GLY A 343 0.03 -13.84 -30.39
N ASP A 344 1.14 -14.38 -30.89
CA ASP A 344 2.49 -13.83 -30.68
C ASP A 344 2.96 -12.90 -31.82
N ILE A 345 2.15 -12.70 -32.86
CA ILE A 345 2.51 -11.89 -34.03
C ILE A 345 1.82 -10.52 -33.93
N ILE A 346 2.61 -9.46 -34.13
CA ILE A 346 2.08 -8.11 -34.32
C ILE A 346 2.04 -7.83 -35.83
N TYR A 347 0.84 -7.66 -36.36
CA TYR A 347 0.62 -7.22 -37.72
C TYR A 347 0.57 -5.68 -37.74
N LYS A 348 1.49 -5.06 -38.47
CA LYS A 348 1.43 -3.62 -38.76
C LYS A 348 0.65 -3.44 -40.04
N LEU A 349 -0.51 -2.82 -39.95
CA LEU A 349 -1.39 -2.58 -41.08
C LEU A 349 -1.51 -1.08 -41.32
N GLN A 350 -1.55 -0.70 -42.60
CA GLN A 350 -1.92 0.65 -43.01
C GLN A 350 -3.37 0.60 -43.51
N GLU A 351 -4.24 1.37 -42.88
CA GLU A 351 -5.65 1.48 -43.22
C GLU A 351 -5.90 2.80 -43.94
N THR A 352 -6.43 2.73 -45.15
CA THR A 352 -6.75 3.89 -45.98
C THR A 352 -8.25 3.97 -46.18
N PHE A 353 -8.86 5.04 -45.66
CA PHE A 353 -10.27 5.36 -45.85
C PHE A 353 -10.39 6.49 -46.88
N SER A 354 -10.99 6.16 -48.02
CA SER A 354 -11.22 7.11 -49.12
C SER A 354 -12.71 7.27 -49.41
N HIS A 355 -13.03 8.14 -50.36
CA HIS A 355 -14.41 8.30 -50.82
C HIS A 355 -14.96 7.02 -51.46
N ASN A 356 -14.12 6.20 -52.11
CA ASN A 356 -14.59 5.06 -52.90
C ASN A 356 -14.18 3.70 -52.32
N SER A 357 -13.23 3.68 -51.39
CA SER A 357 -12.68 2.42 -50.89
C SER A 357 -12.17 2.50 -49.46
N ILE A 358 -12.19 1.34 -48.80
CA ILE A 358 -11.44 1.06 -47.58
C ILE A 358 -10.40 0.00 -47.93
N ILE A 359 -9.13 0.38 -47.82
CA ILE A 359 -7.99 -0.46 -48.21
C ILE A 359 -7.12 -0.74 -46.98
N ILE A 360 -6.66 -1.97 -46.85
CA ILE A 360 -5.74 -2.39 -45.81
C ILE A 360 -4.49 -2.94 -46.47
N GLN A 361 -3.34 -2.39 -46.11
CA GLN A 361 -2.05 -2.84 -46.60
C GLN A 361 -1.27 -3.47 -45.45
N ALA A 362 -0.79 -4.70 -45.66
CA ALA A 362 0.15 -5.32 -44.74
C ALA A 362 1.52 -4.67 -44.93
N LEU A 363 2.07 -4.10 -43.86
CA LEU A 363 3.46 -3.67 -43.82
C LEU A 363 4.32 -4.80 -43.27
N GLU A 364 5.64 -4.74 -43.50
CA GLU A 364 6.60 -5.76 -43.04
C GLU A 364 6.25 -6.24 -41.62
N SER A 365 5.80 -7.49 -41.56
CA SER A 365 5.50 -8.18 -40.31
C SER A 365 6.84 -8.44 -39.61
N GLY A 366 7.16 -7.62 -38.62
CA GLY A 366 8.28 -7.91 -37.73
C GLY A 366 7.89 -9.08 -36.82
N THR A 367 8.81 -10.01 -36.60
CA THR A 367 8.79 -10.79 -35.35
C THR A 367 9.01 -9.79 -34.23
N TYR A 368 7.93 -9.45 -33.53
CA TYR A 368 8.07 -8.85 -32.22
C TYR A 368 8.76 -9.92 -31.37
N THR A 369 10.05 -9.73 -31.07
CA THR A 369 10.65 -10.36 -29.91
C THR A 369 10.04 -9.62 -28.74
N PRO A 370 9.09 -10.23 -28.01
CA PRO A 370 8.44 -9.53 -26.93
C PRO A 370 9.51 -9.20 -25.90
N PRO A 371 9.53 -7.99 -25.32
CA PRO A 371 9.54 -7.97 -23.88
C PRO A 371 8.39 -8.86 -23.39
N PRO A 372 8.66 -9.79 -22.46
CA PRO A 372 7.79 -10.93 -22.22
C PRO A 372 6.35 -10.50 -21.91
N VAL A 373 5.38 -11.04 -22.66
CA VAL A 373 3.97 -10.97 -22.29
C VAL A 373 3.73 -12.02 -21.21
N ILE A 374 3.46 -11.56 -19.99
CA ILE A 374 3.19 -12.42 -18.84
C ILE A 374 1.70 -12.74 -18.84
N SER A 375 1.38 -13.98 -19.16
CA SER A 375 0.15 -14.61 -18.69
C SER A 375 0.40 -15.09 -17.26
N GLY A 376 -0.21 -14.44 -16.27
CA GLY A 376 -0.19 -14.85 -14.86
C GLY A 376 0.85 -14.15 -13.97
N SER A 377 0.47 -13.02 -13.40
CA SER A 377 0.84 -12.51 -12.06
C SER A 377 2.31 -12.43 -11.59
N LYS A 378 3.33 -12.76 -12.40
CA LYS A 378 4.76 -12.70 -11.99
C LYS A 378 5.70 -12.45 -13.18
N PHE A 379 6.42 -11.31 -13.22
CA PHE A 379 7.50 -11.04 -14.18
C PHE A 379 8.86 -11.30 -13.56
N ASP A 380 9.72 -12.11 -14.17
CA ASP A 380 11.13 -12.18 -13.75
C ASP A 380 11.95 -11.16 -14.55
N LEU A 381 12.41 -10.09 -13.88
CA LEU A 381 13.24 -9.05 -14.49
C LEU A 381 14.59 -9.61 -14.95
N SER A 382 15.15 -10.62 -14.27
CA SER A 382 16.48 -11.18 -14.56
C SER A 382 16.56 -12.01 -15.84
N ALA A 383 15.45 -12.65 -16.21
CA ALA A 383 15.33 -13.46 -17.41
C ALA A 383 14.96 -12.63 -18.66
N SER A 384 14.79 -11.32 -18.51
CA SER A 384 14.27 -10.44 -19.57
C SER A 384 15.38 -9.72 -20.34
N ASN A 385 15.11 -9.33 -21.59
CA ASN A 385 16.00 -8.49 -22.42
C ASN A 385 16.24 -7.07 -21.85
N TYR A 386 15.60 -6.75 -20.71
CA TYR A 386 15.75 -5.52 -19.96
C TYR A 386 16.93 -5.56 -18.99
N ILE A 387 17.60 -6.70 -18.86
CA ILE A 387 18.92 -6.77 -18.23
C ILE A 387 19.90 -7.21 -19.31
N ASN A 388 20.83 -6.33 -19.69
CA ASN A 388 21.81 -6.64 -20.72
C ASN A 388 22.84 -7.63 -20.14
N ALA A 389 23.01 -8.80 -20.78
CA ALA A 389 23.98 -9.83 -20.35
C ALA A 389 25.30 -9.80 -21.15
N ASN A 390 25.41 -8.96 -22.20
CA ASN A 390 26.55 -8.98 -23.12
C ASN A 390 27.47 -7.76 -22.91
N MET A 391 28.61 -8.00 -22.24
CA MET A 391 29.83 -7.22 -22.46
C MET A 391 30.83 -8.08 -23.24
N PRO A 392 31.24 -7.70 -24.47
CA PRO A 392 32.02 -8.57 -25.37
C PRO A 392 33.45 -8.94 -24.92
N TRP A 393 33.95 -8.38 -23.83
CA TRP A 393 35.38 -8.44 -23.49
C TRP A 393 35.72 -9.19 -22.20
N TYR A 394 34.73 -9.76 -21.49
CA TYR A 394 34.99 -10.59 -20.30
C TYR A 394 33.97 -11.73 -20.17
N ASP A 395 34.46 -12.92 -19.80
CA ASP A 395 33.72 -14.18 -19.62
C ASP A 395 32.86 -14.19 -18.33
N HIS A 396 32.18 -13.08 -18.04
CA HIS A 396 31.23 -12.97 -16.93
C HIS A 396 29.97 -12.23 -17.37
N LYS A 397 28.80 -12.84 -17.13
CA LYS A 397 27.48 -12.27 -17.43
C LYS A 397 27.26 -11.05 -16.53
N SER A 398 27.59 -9.87 -17.04
CA SER A 398 27.46 -8.59 -16.32
C SER A 398 26.10 -7.99 -16.66
N TYR A 399 25.24 -7.83 -15.65
CA TYR A 399 23.83 -7.52 -15.80
C TYR A 399 23.55 -6.04 -15.47
N ILE A 400 23.52 -5.13 -16.46
CA ILE A 400 23.02 -3.76 -16.22
C ILE A 400 21.55 -3.69 -16.65
N PRO A 401 20.62 -3.31 -15.75
CA PRO A 401 19.24 -3.07 -16.14
C PRO A 401 19.15 -1.88 -17.12
N LYS A 402 18.35 -2.01 -18.17
CA LYS A 402 17.99 -0.90 -19.06
C LYS A 402 16.96 -0.02 -18.37
N SER A 403 17.04 1.29 -18.63
CA SER A 403 15.96 2.20 -18.27
C SER A 403 14.69 1.82 -19.03
N GLN A 404 13.60 1.58 -18.31
CA GLN A 404 12.34 1.13 -18.88
C GLN A 404 11.17 1.65 -18.06
N ASN A 405 10.09 2.04 -18.75
CA ASN A 405 8.80 2.29 -18.13
C ASN A 405 7.86 1.13 -18.48
N PHE A 406 7.39 0.42 -17.47
CA PHE A 406 6.40 -0.64 -17.53
C PHE A 406 5.06 -0.03 -17.16
N THR A 407 4.11 -0.05 -18.08
CA THR A 407 2.77 0.53 -17.90
C THR A 407 1.74 -0.52 -17.49
N GLU A 408 2.15 -1.79 -17.43
CA GLU A 408 1.30 -2.92 -17.10
C GLU A 408 1.14 -3.07 -15.57
N SER A 409 -0.08 -3.39 -15.14
CA SER A 409 -0.33 -3.83 -13.76
C SER A 409 0.24 -5.22 -13.56
N GLY A 410 0.83 -5.49 -12.39
CA GLY A 410 1.37 -6.81 -12.09
C GLY A 410 2.46 -6.78 -11.03
N THR A 411 2.98 -7.97 -10.73
CA THR A 411 4.11 -8.12 -9.80
C THR A 411 5.38 -8.44 -10.58
N TYR A 412 6.39 -7.59 -10.41
CA TYR A 412 7.69 -7.66 -11.03
C TYR A 412 8.70 -8.16 -10.00
N TYR A 413 9.39 -9.24 -10.29
CA TYR A 413 10.35 -9.89 -9.42
C TYR A 413 11.76 -9.60 -9.91
N LEU A 414 12.60 -9.11 -9.01
CA LEU A 414 14.03 -9.06 -9.18
C LEU A 414 14.64 -10.17 -8.30
N PRO A 415 14.97 -11.34 -8.87
CA PRO A 415 15.60 -12.43 -8.12
C PRO A 415 17.07 -12.10 -7.83
N SER A 416 17.77 -13.05 -7.19
CA SER A 416 19.20 -12.96 -6.95
C SER A 416 19.98 -12.63 -8.22
N VAL A 417 20.57 -11.44 -8.27
CA VAL A 417 21.35 -10.94 -9.41
C VAL A 417 22.53 -10.11 -8.94
N GLN A 418 23.67 -10.26 -9.62
CA GLN A 418 24.81 -9.36 -9.47
C GLN A 418 24.83 -8.37 -10.62
N ILE A 419 24.56 -7.10 -10.29
CA ILE A 419 24.58 -5.98 -11.21
C ILE A 419 25.96 -5.33 -11.11
N TRP A 420 26.68 -5.33 -12.23
CA TRP A 420 28.00 -4.73 -12.35
C TRP A 420 28.09 -3.92 -13.64
N GLY A 421 28.77 -2.78 -13.58
CA GLY A 421 29.11 -1.97 -14.74
C GLY A 421 30.49 -1.37 -14.58
N SER A 422 31.28 -1.39 -15.65
CA SER A 422 32.47 -0.54 -15.76
C SER A 422 32.03 0.90 -16.03
N TYR A 423 32.70 1.89 -15.42
CA TYR A 423 32.38 3.32 -15.53
C TYR A 423 31.04 3.75 -14.89
N THR A 424 30.75 5.05 -14.91
CA THR A 424 29.49 5.61 -14.38
C THR A 424 28.32 5.22 -15.27
N ASN A 425 27.35 4.48 -14.71
CA ASN A 425 26.16 4.03 -15.43
C ASN A 425 24.90 4.45 -14.66
N SER A 426 23.80 4.65 -15.38
CA SER A 426 22.52 4.94 -14.76
C SER A 426 21.38 4.17 -15.40
N PHE A 427 20.39 3.80 -14.58
CA PHE A 427 19.15 3.20 -15.06
C PHE A 427 17.95 3.67 -14.23
N LYS A 428 16.79 3.75 -14.88
CA LYS A 428 15.49 4.03 -14.24
C LYS A 428 14.48 2.99 -14.68
N GLN A 429 14.00 2.17 -13.74
CA GLN A 429 12.87 1.27 -13.97
C GLN A 429 11.63 1.82 -13.26
N THR A 430 10.61 2.15 -14.04
CA THR A 430 9.35 2.69 -13.52
C THR A 430 8.21 1.74 -13.84
N PHE A 431 7.52 1.25 -12.83
CA PHE A 431 6.30 0.45 -12.94
C PHE A 431 5.14 1.38 -12.58
N SER A 432 4.45 1.91 -13.58
CA SER A 432 3.56 3.07 -13.39
C SER A 432 2.09 2.74 -13.17
N ALA A 433 1.69 1.49 -13.37
CA ALA A 433 0.32 1.08 -13.07
C ALA A 433 0.05 1.15 -11.56
N SER A 434 -1.15 1.58 -11.17
CA SER A 434 -1.55 1.77 -9.76
C SER A 434 -1.48 0.52 -8.89
N ASN A 435 -1.56 -0.67 -9.49
CA ASN A 435 -1.42 -1.96 -8.81
C ASN A 435 -0.08 -2.65 -9.12
N SER A 436 0.96 -1.87 -9.45
CA SER A 436 2.29 -2.42 -9.70
C SER A 436 3.00 -2.73 -8.39
N ASN A 437 3.51 -3.96 -8.30
CA ASN A 437 4.34 -4.43 -7.20
C ASN A 437 5.73 -4.73 -7.72
N LEU A 438 6.78 -4.18 -7.13
CA LEU A 438 8.15 -4.63 -7.33
C LEU A 438 8.59 -5.44 -6.13
N VAL A 439 8.97 -6.70 -6.34
CA VAL A 439 9.44 -7.62 -5.31
C VAL A 439 10.90 -7.95 -5.56
N ILE A 440 11.78 -7.57 -4.64
CA ILE A 440 13.21 -7.84 -4.69
C ILE A 440 13.51 -8.98 -3.71
N GLY A 441 13.74 -10.17 -4.25
CA GLY A 441 13.92 -11.41 -3.49
C GLY A 441 12.79 -12.42 -3.63
N TYR A 442 12.39 -13.01 -2.50
CA TYR A 442 11.48 -14.15 -2.46
C TYR A 442 10.16 -13.86 -3.18
N ASN A 443 9.63 -14.87 -3.88
CA ASN A 443 8.52 -14.78 -4.83
C ASN A 443 7.13 -14.58 -4.16
N ALA A 444 7.02 -13.67 -3.19
CA ALA A 444 5.79 -13.34 -2.47
C ALA A 444 5.73 -11.86 -2.06
N THR A 445 4.53 -11.28 -2.18
CA THR A 445 4.17 -9.98 -1.61
C THR A 445 3.85 -10.15 -0.12
N TRP A 446 4.26 -9.18 0.69
CA TRP A 446 4.11 -9.21 2.15
C TRP A 446 2.62 -9.22 2.54
N THR A 447 2.18 -10.23 3.30
CA THR A 447 0.82 -10.30 3.87
C THR A 447 0.85 -10.42 5.39
N ASP A 448 1.84 -11.12 5.95
CA ASP A 448 2.16 -11.18 7.38
C ASP A 448 3.69 -11.31 7.53
N HIS A 449 4.29 -10.86 8.64
CA HIS A 449 5.75 -10.78 8.96
C HIS A 449 6.62 -12.05 8.78
N ASN A 450 6.10 -13.11 8.15
CA ASN A 450 6.68 -14.44 7.92
C ASN A 450 7.30 -14.63 6.53
N VAL A 451 7.85 -13.58 5.92
CA VAL A 451 8.59 -13.69 4.65
C VAL A 451 10.07 -13.43 4.88
N SER A 452 10.92 -14.41 4.51
CA SER A 452 12.37 -14.31 4.57
C SER A 452 12.97 -14.95 3.31
N SER A 453 13.94 -14.28 2.66
CA SER A 453 14.70 -14.86 1.56
C SER A 453 16.17 -15.02 1.92
N SER A 454 16.80 -16.08 1.43
CA SER A 454 18.27 -16.19 1.36
C SER A 454 18.84 -15.54 0.09
N ASP A 455 17.98 -15.02 -0.79
CA ASP A 455 18.38 -14.36 -2.03
C ASP A 455 19.31 -13.18 -1.78
N MET A 456 20.17 -12.90 -2.77
CA MET A 456 21.13 -11.81 -2.72
C MET A 456 21.12 -11.02 -4.02
N VAL A 457 20.84 -9.73 -3.89
CA VAL A 457 20.96 -8.76 -4.99
C VAL A 457 22.11 -7.82 -4.68
N SER A 458 23.14 -7.83 -5.52
CA SER A 458 24.36 -7.04 -5.29
C SER A 458 24.60 -6.05 -6.42
N PHE A 459 24.95 -4.82 -6.07
CA PHE A 459 25.29 -3.72 -6.98
C PHE A 459 26.76 -3.36 -6.81
N GLY A 460 27.63 -3.93 -7.66
CA GLY A 460 29.09 -3.84 -7.56
C GLY A 460 29.79 -5.22 -7.54
N ASP A 461 31.11 -5.23 -7.71
CA ASP A 461 31.91 -6.45 -7.60
C ASP A 461 32.13 -6.81 -6.13
N THR A 462 31.53 -7.93 -5.70
CA THR A 462 31.60 -8.43 -4.33
C THR A 462 32.42 -9.71 -4.20
N SER A 463 33.00 -10.20 -5.31
CA SER A 463 33.60 -11.54 -5.39
C SER A 463 34.81 -11.74 -4.48
N GLY A 464 35.46 -10.66 -4.00
CA GLY A 464 36.49 -10.72 -2.95
C GLY A 464 37.78 -11.44 -3.35
N SER A 465 37.80 -12.16 -4.46
CA SER A 465 38.99 -12.65 -5.13
C SER A 465 39.63 -11.49 -5.89
N ALA A 466 40.89 -11.18 -5.58
CA ALA A 466 41.76 -10.44 -6.48
C ALA A 466 41.94 -11.28 -7.75
N LEU A 467 40.93 -11.28 -8.63
CA LEU A 467 41.00 -12.01 -9.88
C LEU A 467 42.00 -11.27 -10.76
N ASN A 468 43.24 -11.78 -10.75
CA ASN A 468 44.29 -11.40 -11.69
C ASN A 468 43.71 -11.44 -13.11
N GLY A 469 43.46 -10.27 -13.68
CA GLY A 469 43.02 -10.11 -15.07
C GLY A 469 41.76 -9.29 -15.31
N HIS A 470 40.94 -8.96 -14.28
CA HIS A 470 39.62 -8.35 -14.52
C HIS A 470 39.60 -6.81 -14.66
N CYS A 471 40.62 -6.13 -14.15
CA CYS A 471 40.75 -4.66 -14.24
C CYS A 471 42.12 -4.31 -14.84
N GLY A 472 42.38 -4.67 -16.10
CA GLY A 472 43.60 -4.30 -16.85
C GLY A 472 44.94 -4.83 -16.29
N PRO A 473 46.02 -4.86 -17.09
CA PRO A 473 47.35 -5.19 -16.57
C PRO A 473 47.89 -4.04 -15.69
N TRP A 474 48.64 -4.43 -14.67
CA TRP A 474 49.41 -3.57 -13.77
C TRP A 474 50.08 -2.40 -14.52
N PRO A 475 50.03 -1.13 -14.04
CA PRO A 475 49.65 -0.67 -12.70
C PRO A 475 48.21 -0.12 -12.56
N TYR A 476 47.30 -0.36 -13.51
CA TYR A 476 45.98 0.31 -13.54
C TYR A 476 44.80 -0.59 -13.12
N TYR A 477 44.78 -1.09 -11.88
CA TYR A 477 43.57 -1.71 -11.30
C TYR A 477 42.53 -0.64 -10.96
N GLN A 478 41.78 -0.19 -11.94
CA GLN A 478 40.68 0.74 -11.73
C GLN A 478 39.40 0.14 -12.30
N CYS A 479 38.79 -0.77 -11.53
CA CYS A 479 37.36 -1.05 -11.67
C CYS A 479 36.59 0.13 -11.07
N THR A 480 36.71 1.32 -11.68
CA THR A 480 36.17 2.58 -11.18
C THR A 480 34.85 2.92 -11.87
N GLY A 481 33.92 3.51 -11.13
CA GLY A 481 32.59 3.86 -11.62
C GLY A 481 31.52 3.89 -10.53
N THR A 482 30.42 4.59 -10.78
CA THR A 482 29.25 4.62 -9.89
C THR A 482 28.01 4.20 -10.66
N THR A 483 27.25 3.23 -10.16
CA THR A 483 25.93 2.88 -10.69
C THR A 483 24.86 3.71 -9.98
N ASN A 484 24.12 4.54 -10.72
CA ASN A 484 22.96 5.26 -10.19
C ASN A 484 21.68 4.57 -10.68
N GLY A 485 20.97 3.90 -9.79
CA GLY A 485 19.78 3.12 -10.13
C GLY A 485 18.54 3.64 -9.43
N THR A 486 17.44 3.79 -10.16
CA THR A 486 16.12 4.07 -9.56
C THR A 486 15.13 3.00 -9.96
N TYR A 487 14.50 2.39 -8.95
CA TYR A 487 13.32 1.56 -9.09
C TYR A 487 12.12 2.30 -8.51
N SER A 488 11.07 2.46 -9.29
CA SER A 488 9.83 3.11 -8.87
C SER A 488 8.63 2.24 -9.16
N ALA A 489 7.85 1.87 -8.16
CA ALA A 489 6.59 1.14 -8.28
C ALA A 489 5.53 1.73 -7.35
N TYR A 490 4.28 1.28 -7.42
CA TYR A 490 3.30 1.65 -6.40
C TYR A 490 3.62 0.99 -5.05
N HIS A 491 3.96 -0.30 -5.07
CA HIS A 491 4.41 -1.03 -3.89
C HIS A 491 5.79 -1.65 -4.15
N VAL A 492 6.74 -1.45 -3.24
CA VAL A 492 8.06 -2.09 -3.29
C VAL A 492 8.18 -3.03 -2.09
N TYR A 493 8.55 -4.28 -2.34
CA TYR A 493 8.79 -5.31 -1.32
C TYR A 493 10.25 -5.77 -1.43
N ILE A 494 10.98 -5.75 -0.32
CA ILE A 494 12.39 -6.14 -0.25
C ILE A 494 12.51 -7.24 0.80
N THR A 495 12.71 -8.47 0.33
CA THR A 495 12.89 -9.66 1.17
C THR A 495 14.24 -10.34 0.92
N ALA A 496 14.94 -9.98 -0.17
CA ALA A 496 16.32 -10.35 -0.41
C ALA A 496 17.30 -9.51 0.40
N ASN A 497 18.47 -10.09 0.64
CA ASN A 497 19.63 -9.35 1.10
C ASN A 497 20.14 -8.43 -0.02
N LEU A 498 20.42 -7.17 0.31
CA LEU A 498 20.95 -6.21 -0.65
C LEU A 498 22.40 -5.87 -0.32
N ARG A 499 23.24 -5.74 -1.34
CA ARG A 499 24.63 -5.30 -1.17
C ARG A 499 25.00 -4.24 -2.18
N SER A 500 25.80 -3.25 -1.79
CA SER A 500 26.43 -2.32 -2.72
C SER A 500 27.89 -2.07 -2.36
N GLY A 501 28.66 -1.57 -3.34
CA GLY A 501 30.09 -1.29 -3.19
C GLY A 501 30.98 -2.52 -3.40
N ASN A 502 32.29 -2.32 -3.38
CA ASN A 502 33.29 -3.34 -3.65
C ASN A 502 34.06 -3.75 -2.37
N ARG A 503 34.11 -5.05 -2.08
CA ARG A 503 34.70 -5.60 -0.84
C ARG A 503 36.20 -5.34 -0.67
N ILE A 504 36.95 -5.09 -1.76
CA ILE A 504 38.43 -4.93 -1.74
C ILE A 504 38.83 -3.43 -1.80
N GLY A 505 37.89 -2.50 -1.92
CA GLY A 505 38.18 -1.06 -1.95
C GLY A 505 38.89 -0.57 -3.23
N THR A 506 38.83 -1.35 -4.31
CA THR A 506 39.52 -1.07 -5.60
C THR A 506 38.72 -0.19 -6.57
N GLY A 507 37.59 0.38 -6.13
CA GLY A 507 36.69 1.21 -6.93
C GLY A 507 35.36 0.51 -7.24
N GLY A 508 34.28 1.30 -7.43
CA GLY A 508 32.93 0.84 -7.76
C GLY A 508 31.89 1.10 -6.65
N ALA A 509 31.02 2.10 -6.79
CA ALA A 509 29.93 2.41 -5.85
C ALA A 509 28.54 2.29 -6.48
N ALA A 510 27.48 2.21 -5.67
CA ALA A 510 26.11 2.29 -6.16
C ALA A 510 25.24 3.24 -5.33
N ASN A 511 24.54 4.13 -6.02
CA ASN A 511 23.51 4.99 -5.46
C ASN A 511 22.14 4.49 -5.95
N LEU A 512 21.37 3.92 -5.04
CA LEU A 512 20.11 3.25 -5.37
C LEU A 512 18.94 3.98 -4.74
N ILE A 513 17.85 4.12 -5.49
CA ILE A 513 16.59 4.65 -5.00
C ILE A 513 15.51 3.60 -5.21
N PHE A 514 14.85 3.18 -4.14
CA PHE A 514 13.69 2.32 -4.14
C PHE A 514 12.48 3.15 -3.75
N ASN A 515 11.69 3.57 -4.75
CA ASN A 515 10.51 4.40 -4.55
C ASN A 515 9.22 3.57 -4.65
N GLY A 516 8.50 3.45 -3.54
CA GLY A 516 7.16 2.90 -3.49
C GLY A 516 6.14 4.01 -3.28
N VAL A 517 5.37 4.37 -4.31
CA VAL A 517 4.42 5.51 -4.26
C VAL A 517 3.49 5.39 -3.05
N ASP A 518 2.94 4.20 -2.83
CA ASP A 518 2.06 3.90 -1.69
C ASP A 518 2.84 3.24 -0.56
N SER A 519 3.73 2.29 -0.86
CA SER A 519 4.53 1.65 0.19
C SER A 519 5.88 1.08 -0.23
N VAL A 520 6.81 1.08 0.74
CA VAL A 520 8.05 0.30 0.71
C VAL A 520 8.05 -0.62 1.93
N ASN A 521 8.27 -1.91 1.72
CA ASN A 521 8.16 -2.93 2.75
C ASN A 521 9.43 -3.77 2.77
N ILE A 522 10.15 -3.79 3.90
CA ILE A 522 11.42 -4.51 4.05
C ILE A 522 11.27 -5.53 5.17
N ALA A 523 11.45 -6.81 4.88
CA ALA A 523 11.23 -7.88 5.85
C ALA A 523 12.39 -8.87 5.89
N ASN A 524 12.95 -9.10 7.09
CA ASN A 524 13.96 -10.10 7.39
C ASN A 524 15.20 -10.05 6.46
N ALA A 525 15.55 -8.86 5.97
CA ALA A 525 16.61 -8.64 4.99
C ALA A 525 17.88 -8.06 5.63
N THR A 526 19.05 -8.53 5.18
CA THR A 526 20.35 -7.91 5.49
C THR A 526 20.79 -7.01 4.34
N ILE A 527 20.88 -5.71 4.60
CA ILE A 527 21.18 -4.67 3.62
C ILE A 527 22.53 -4.04 3.98
N THR A 528 23.53 -4.19 3.10
CA THR A 528 24.91 -3.77 3.38
C THR A 528 25.46 -2.83 2.31
N GLN A 529 26.05 -1.71 2.74
CA GLN A 529 26.86 -0.82 1.89
C GLN A 529 28.33 -1.03 2.25
N HIS A 530 29.12 -1.65 1.36
CA HIS A 530 30.55 -1.85 1.54
C HIS A 530 31.36 -0.60 1.18
N ASN A 531 32.55 -0.47 1.77
CA ASN A 531 33.50 0.59 1.46
C ASN A 531 34.03 0.45 0.02
N ALA A 532 33.86 1.46 -0.83
CA ALA A 532 34.23 1.43 -2.25
C ALA A 532 35.49 2.26 -2.58
N GLY A 533 36.42 2.41 -1.64
CA GLY A 533 37.65 3.16 -1.81
C GLY A 533 37.40 4.67 -1.81
N ILE A 534 37.66 5.35 -2.93
CA ILE A 534 37.39 6.80 -3.08
C ILE A 534 35.93 7.11 -3.44
N TYR A 535 35.13 6.10 -3.79
CA TYR A 535 33.70 6.24 -4.08
C TYR A 535 32.88 5.81 -2.87
N SER A 536 31.61 6.21 -2.81
CA SER A 536 30.71 5.86 -1.73
C SER A 536 29.32 5.50 -2.22
N SER A 537 28.76 4.43 -1.66
CA SER A 537 27.43 3.92 -2.02
C SER A 537 26.35 4.52 -1.12
N SER A 538 25.19 4.83 -1.68
CA SER A 538 24.01 5.26 -0.92
C SER A 538 22.77 4.47 -1.34
N MET A 539 21.82 4.29 -0.43
CA MET A 539 20.55 3.63 -0.71
C MET A 539 19.44 4.46 -0.08
N THR A 540 18.46 4.83 -0.89
CA THR A 540 17.31 5.61 -0.51
C THR A 540 16.06 4.77 -0.64
N PHE A 541 15.28 4.67 0.44
CA PHE A 541 13.96 4.06 0.46
C PHE A 541 12.95 5.20 0.59
N SER A 542 12.12 5.39 -0.44
CA SER A 542 11.24 6.56 -0.52
C SER A 542 9.80 6.24 -0.86
N THR A 543 8.89 7.08 -0.40
CA THR A 543 7.49 7.05 -0.80
C THR A 543 7.11 8.39 -1.42
N GLN A 544 7.72 8.72 -2.56
CA GLN A 544 7.42 9.94 -3.30
C GLN A 544 6.28 9.72 -4.28
N SER A 545 5.46 10.74 -4.46
CA SER A 545 4.36 10.74 -5.44
C SER A 545 4.90 10.62 -6.86
N MET A 546 4.13 9.96 -7.72
CA MET A 546 4.44 9.85 -9.15
C MET A 546 3.47 10.72 -9.95
N ASP A 547 4.01 11.57 -10.83
CA ASP A 547 3.18 12.37 -11.74
C ASP A 547 2.72 11.59 -12.98
N ASN A 548 1.82 12.17 -13.77
CA ASN A 548 1.32 11.56 -15.02
C ASN A 548 2.41 11.35 -16.08
N SER A 549 3.58 11.96 -15.93
CA SER A 549 4.76 11.74 -16.77
C SER A 549 5.71 10.70 -16.18
N HIS A 550 5.29 9.99 -15.13
CA HIS A 550 6.06 8.96 -14.45
C HIS A 550 7.34 9.47 -13.76
N ASN A 551 7.36 10.74 -13.37
CA ASN A 551 8.43 11.30 -12.56
C ASN A 551 8.05 11.26 -11.08
N VAL A 552 9.02 10.93 -10.24
CA VAL A 552 8.87 10.89 -8.79
C VAL A 552 9.13 12.30 -8.24
N ASN A 553 8.11 12.92 -7.65
CA ASN A 553 8.14 14.31 -7.24
C ASN A 553 7.37 14.49 -5.93
N GLY A 554 8.04 15.06 -4.91
CA GLY A 554 7.43 15.37 -3.61
C GLY A 554 7.16 14.12 -2.76
N LEU A 555 7.23 14.29 -1.44
CA LEU A 555 6.90 13.22 -0.49
C LEU A 555 5.39 12.95 -0.50
N ASN A 556 4.97 11.69 -0.59
CA ASN A 556 3.59 11.29 -0.35
C ASN A 556 3.34 11.19 1.17
N PRO A 557 2.51 12.05 1.79
CA PRO A 557 2.23 12.00 3.23
C PRO A 557 1.60 10.69 3.71
N ASN A 558 0.89 10.00 2.80
CA ASN A 558 0.25 8.72 3.07
C ASN A 558 1.13 7.52 2.74
N GLY A 559 2.27 7.76 2.07
CA GLY A 559 3.20 6.70 1.70
C GLY A 559 3.81 6.06 2.95
N MET A 560 3.80 4.72 2.99
CA MET A 560 4.19 3.94 4.17
C MET A 560 5.49 3.16 3.92
N LEU A 561 6.51 3.42 4.73
CA LEU A 561 7.71 2.59 4.82
C LEU A 561 7.60 1.70 6.06
N SER A 562 7.59 0.39 5.87
CA SER A 562 7.57 -0.56 6.98
C SER A 562 8.77 -1.49 6.92
N VAL A 563 9.48 -1.61 8.04
CA VAL A 563 10.71 -2.38 8.14
C VAL A 563 10.61 -3.32 9.33
N TYR A 564 10.77 -4.61 9.10
CA TYR A 564 10.66 -5.65 10.13
C TYR A 564 11.82 -6.62 10.08
N GLY A 565 12.48 -6.86 11.22
CA GLY A 565 13.53 -7.89 11.36
C GLY A 565 14.74 -7.67 10.45
N ALA A 566 14.94 -6.45 9.96
CA ALA A 566 16.00 -6.13 9.00
C ALA A 566 17.31 -5.75 9.70
N THR A 567 18.43 -5.90 9.01
CA THR A 567 19.74 -5.43 9.47
C THR A 567 20.37 -4.55 8.40
N PHE A 568 20.64 -3.29 8.74
CA PHE A 568 21.34 -2.33 7.89
C PHE A 568 22.79 -2.18 8.36
N THR A 569 23.75 -2.38 7.47
CA THR A 569 25.17 -2.23 7.76
C THR A 569 25.81 -1.26 6.76
N ASN A 570 26.24 -0.09 7.24
CA ASN A 570 26.90 0.92 6.43
C ASN A 570 28.39 0.99 6.75
N GLN A 571 29.22 0.51 5.81
CA GLN A 571 30.68 0.60 5.84
C GLN A 571 31.19 1.62 4.81
N ALA A 572 30.29 2.29 4.07
CA ALA A 572 30.66 3.27 3.07
C ALA A 572 31.09 4.56 3.77
N LYS A 573 32.23 5.13 3.34
CA LYS A 573 32.87 6.26 4.01
C LYS A 573 31.96 7.50 4.08
N ASP A 574 31.41 7.89 2.93
CA ASP A 574 30.58 9.11 2.77
C ASP A 574 29.14 8.75 2.37
N GLY A 575 28.76 7.47 2.52
CA GLY A 575 27.53 6.90 1.99
C GLY A 575 26.43 6.94 3.03
N LYS A 576 25.17 7.06 2.60
CA LYS A 576 24.03 7.12 3.51
C LYS A 576 22.99 6.04 3.20
N PHE A 577 22.35 5.54 4.24
CA PHE A 577 20.99 5.02 4.16
C PHE A 577 20.02 6.17 4.38
N ILE A 578 19.11 6.39 3.44
CA ILE A 578 18.16 7.51 3.46
C ILE A 578 16.75 6.92 3.45
N PHE A 579 15.93 7.32 4.42
CA PHE A 579 14.54 6.90 4.53
C PHE A 579 13.66 8.14 4.38
N ASN A 580 12.98 8.26 3.23
CA ASN A 580 12.13 9.39 2.87
C ASN A 580 10.69 8.93 2.73
N ALA A 581 9.96 8.81 3.83
CA ALA A 581 8.60 8.29 3.81
C ALA A 581 7.61 9.24 4.47
N GLY A 582 6.35 9.27 4.00
CA GLY A 582 5.29 9.99 4.71
C GLY A 582 5.18 9.48 6.14
N LYS A 583 5.07 8.16 6.28
CA LYS A 583 5.06 7.43 7.56
C LYS A 583 6.07 6.30 7.50
N ALA A 584 6.96 6.21 8.49
CA ALA A 584 7.94 5.14 8.60
C ALA A 584 7.79 4.38 9.92
N THR A 585 7.82 3.05 9.86
CA THR A 585 7.79 2.16 11.03
C THR A 585 8.93 1.16 10.93
N PHE A 586 9.71 1.03 12.01
CA PHE A 586 10.81 0.08 12.15
C PHE A 586 10.58 -0.81 13.35
N GLU A 587 10.66 -2.12 13.14
CA GLU A 587 10.49 -3.14 14.17
C GLU A 587 11.62 -4.15 14.14
N ASN A 588 12.17 -4.49 15.31
CA ASN A 588 13.25 -5.46 15.48
C ASN A 588 14.42 -5.23 14.50
N THR A 589 14.76 -3.96 14.23
CA THR A 589 15.74 -3.58 13.21
C THR A 589 17.09 -3.24 13.84
N ASN A 590 18.17 -3.74 13.22
CA ASN A 590 19.55 -3.45 13.63
C ASN A 590 20.22 -2.46 12.68
N PHE A 591 20.87 -1.43 13.25
CA PHE A 591 21.63 -0.42 12.52
C PHE A 591 23.11 -0.46 12.93
N ASN A 592 24.02 -0.66 11.96
CA ASN A 592 25.45 -0.83 12.17
C ASN A 592 26.29 0.08 11.27
N GLY A 593 27.07 0.99 11.86
CA GLY A 593 28.10 1.78 11.19
C GLY A 593 27.57 2.89 10.27
N GLY A 594 28.47 3.74 9.78
CA GLY A 594 28.17 4.75 8.76
C GLY A 594 27.12 5.79 9.16
N SER A 595 26.34 6.27 8.19
CA SER A 595 25.34 7.33 8.36
C SER A 595 23.92 6.91 7.91
N TYR A 596 22.92 7.34 8.68
CA TYR A 596 21.49 7.10 8.47
C TYR A 596 20.72 8.42 8.53
N GLN A 597 19.82 8.63 7.57
CA GLN A 597 18.98 9.83 7.50
C GLN A 597 17.51 9.45 7.43
N PHE A 598 16.68 10.05 8.29
CA PHE A 598 15.24 9.80 8.37
C PHE A 598 14.47 11.10 8.16
N ASN A 599 13.67 11.16 7.09
CA ASN A 599 12.85 12.29 6.72
C ASN A 599 11.39 11.83 6.56
N GLY A 600 10.43 12.66 6.96
CA GLY A 600 9.01 12.29 6.88
C GLY A 600 8.06 13.10 7.76
N ASP A 601 6.78 12.74 7.73
CA ASP A 601 5.79 13.30 8.66
C ASP A 601 5.76 12.53 9.99
N SER A 602 5.93 11.19 9.94
CA SER A 602 5.94 10.33 11.13
C SER A 602 7.00 9.24 11.03
N LEU A 603 7.75 9.03 12.11
CA LEU A 603 8.77 8.00 12.27
C LEU A 603 8.56 7.24 13.58
N ASN A 604 8.38 5.93 13.53
CA ASN A 604 8.14 5.09 14.70
C ASN A 604 9.16 3.95 14.75
N PHE A 605 9.86 3.82 15.87
CA PHE A 605 10.69 2.66 16.20
C PHE A 605 9.99 1.87 17.30
N LEU A 606 9.43 0.71 16.95
CA LEU A 606 8.72 -0.20 17.86
C LEU A 606 9.57 -1.45 18.12
N ASN A 607 9.40 -2.13 19.25
CA ASN A 607 9.94 -3.49 19.49
C ASN A 607 11.45 -3.67 19.18
N ASN A 608 12.32 -3.59 20.20
CA ASN A 608 13.72 -4.08 20.16
C ASN A 608 14.63 -3.55 19.02
N ASN A 609 14.44 -2.33 18.50
CA ASN A 609 15.40 -1.75 17.55
C ASN A 609 16.77 -1.52 18.22
N GLN A 610 17.86 -1.87 17.52
CA GLN A 610 19.23 -1.74 18.04
C GLN A 610 20.05 -0.75 17.20
N PHE A 611 20.57 0.29 17.85
CA PHE A 611 21.44 1.29 17.24
C PHE A 611 22.91 1.01 17.64
N ASN A 612 23.52 0.01 17.02
CA ASN A 612 24.81 -0.51 17.46
C ASN A 612 25.97 0.46 17.23
N SER A 613 25.98 1.17 16.09
CA SER A 613 26.94 2.24 15.80
C SER A 613 26.49 3.09 14.61
N GLY A 614 27.06 4.28 14.45
CA GLY A 614 26.82 5.17 13.30
C GLY A 614 26.22 6.53 13.67
N SER A 615 26.02 7.38 12.67
CA SER A 615 25.42 8.71 12.82
C SER A 615 23.98 8.71 12.31
N PHE A 616 23.04 9.20 13.13
CA PHE A 616 21.60 9.20 12.88
C PHE A 616 21.09 10.64 12.79
N GLU A 617 20.73 11.08 11.58
CA GLU A 617 20.13 12.39 11.29
C GLU A 617 18.61 12.23 11.15
N ILE A 618 17.83 12.83 12.05
CA ILE A 618 16.38 12.67 12.12
C ILE A 618 15.71 14.02 11.90
N SER A 619 15.05 14.17 10.76
CA SER A 619 14.34 15.38 10.33
C SER A 619 12.82 15.22 10.26
N ALA A 620 12.30 14.05 10.65
CA ALA A 620 10.86 13.79 10.66
C ALA A 620 10.09 14.78 11.55
N LYS A 621 8.85 15.13 11.18
CA LYS A 621 8.02 16.06 11.96
C LYS A 621 7.64 15.49 13.32
N ASN A 622 7.41 14.18 13.40
CA ASN A 622 7.17 13.48 14.65
C ASN A 622 7.99 12.19 14.65
N ALA A 623 8.67 11.92 15.76
CA ALA A 623 9.42 10.69 15.95
C ALA A 623 9.02 10.02 17.26
N SER A 624 8.86 8.70 17.29
CA SER A 624 8.54 7.92 18.48
C SER A 624 9.49 6.73 18.61
N PHE A 625 10.02 6.52 19.80
CA PHE A 625 10.90 5.41 20.14
C PHE A 625 10.31 4.66 21.32
N ASP A 626 10.00 3.38 21.12
CA ASP A 626 9.62 2.47 22.19
C ASP A 626 10.86 1.77 22.76
N ASN A 627 11.08 1.89 24.06
CA ASN A 627 12.22 1.35 24.80
C ASN A 627 13.59 1.76 24.21
N ALA A 628 13.80 3.07 24.04
CA ALA A 628 15.00 3.62 23.42
C ALA A 628 16.29 3.28 24.19
N ASN A 629 17.27 2.71 23.49
CA ASN A 629 18.60 2.41 24.03
C ASN A 629 19.70 3.01 23.14
N PHE A 630 20.32 4.09 23.60
CA PHE A 630 21.38 4.82 22.89
C PHE A 630 22.73 4.60 23.56
N ASN A 631 23.60 3.84 22.90
CA ASN A 631 24.95 3.58 23.38
C ASN A 631 25.95 4.68 22.96
N ASN A 632 27.21 4.55 23.40
CA ASN A 632 28.31 5.48 23.10
C ASN A 632 28.95 5.32 21.71
N SER A 633 28.54 4.32 20.94
CA SER A 633 29.10 4.02 19.61
C SER A 633 28.26 4.62 18.47
N ALA A 634 27.11 5.20 18.79
CA ALA A 634 26.25 5.94 17.85
C ALA A 634 26.32 7.46 18.09
N SER A 635 25.68 8.26 17.25
CA SER A 635 25.38 9.68 17.52
C SER A 635 24.02 10.04 16.95
N PHE A 636 23.23 10.83 17.66
CA PHE A 636 21.85 11.15 17.26
C PHE A 636 21.64 12.66 17.20
N ASN A 637 21.14 13.12 16.07
CA ASN A 637 20.81 14.52 15.83
C ASN A 637 19.39 14.65 15.28
N PHE A 638 18.47 15.09 16.15
CA PHE A 638 17.10 15.42 15.80
C PHE A 638 17.03 16.89 15.40
N ASN A 639 17.17 17.16 14.10
CA ASN A 639 17.46 18.52 13.60
C ASN A 639 16.22 19.35 13.24
N ASN A 640 15.01 18.79 13.35
CA ASN A 640 13.77 19.51 13.07
C ASN A 640 13.29 20.27 14.32
N SER A 641 13.41 21.60 14.31
CA SER A 641 13.04 22.47 15.44
C SER A 641 11.55 22.53 15.73
N ASN A 642 10.71 22.16 14.77
CA ASN A 642 9.25 22.16 14.93
C ASN A 642 8.70 20.78 15.31
N ALA A 643 9.59 19.79 15.46
CA ALA A 643 9.21 18.41 15.73
C ALA A 643 9.02 18.14 17.23
N THR A 644 8.24 17.10 17.52
CA THR A 644 8.21 16.47 18.85
C THR A 644 8.76 15.05 18.74
N THR A 645 9.73 14.73 19.58
CA THR A 645 10.31 13.38 19.72
C THR A 645 9.80 12.74 20.99
N SER A 646 9.12 11.60 20.88
CA SER A 646 8.58 10.84 22.00
C SER A 646 9.44 9.63 22.30
N PHE A 647 9.75 9.41 23.57
CA PHE A 647 10.43 8.23 24.10
C PHE A 647 9.45 7.53 25.05
N VAL A 648 8.82 6.48 24.54
CA VAL A 648 7.81 5.68 25.24
C VAL A 648 8.50 4.47 25.86
N GLY A 649 8.08 4.06 27.05
CA GLY A 649 8.78 3.00 27.80
C GLY A 649 10.17 3.43 28.31
N ASP A 650 11.05 2.46 28.51
CA ASP A 650 12.36 2.69 29.15
C ASP A 650 13.31 3.47 28.24
N PHE A 651 13.88 4.55 28.73
CA PHE A 651 14.89 5.36 28.06
C PHE A 651 16.26 5.13 28.70
N THR A 652 17.21 4.62 27.91
CA THR A 652 18.61 4.50 28.31
C THR A 652 19.50 5.27 27.34
N ASN A 653 20.31 6.19 27.86
CA ASN A 653 21.28 6.95 27.08
C ASN A 653 22.65 6.94 27.76
N ALA A 654 23.60 6.27 27.12
CA ALA A 654 25.02 6.41 27.43
C ALA A 654 25.71 7.46 26.55
N ASN A 655 25.07 7.89 25.45
CA ASN A 655 25.66 8.73 24.42
C ASN A 655 26.10 10.10 24.92
N SER A 656 27.34 10.51 24.61
CA SER A 656 27.89 11.80 25.03
C SER A 656 27.31 13.03 24.31
N ASN A 657 26.51 12.86 23.24
CA ASN A 657 26.02 13.99 22.44
C ASN A 657 24.68 13.69 21.73
N LEU A 658 23.58 13.56 22.51
CA LEU A 658 22.22 13.52 21.98
C LEU A 658 21.69 14.94 21.80
N GLN A 659 21.39 15.35 20.56
CA GLN A 659 20.92 16.69 20.22
C GLN A 659 19.48 16.67 19.71
N ILE A 660 18.60 17.47 20.34
CA ILE A 660 17.19 17.61 19.97
C ILE A 660 16.88 19.09 19.71
N ALA A 661 16.70 19.46 18.45
CA ALA A 661 16.34 20.83 18.05
C ALA A 661 14.89 21.18 18.40
N GLY A 662 13.99 20.21 18.33
CA GLY A 662 12.58 20.35 18.68
C GLY A 662 12.28 20.10 20.15
N SER A 663 11.05 19.65 20.42
CA SER A 663 10.61 19.26 21.77
C SER A 663 10.75 17.75 21.99
N ALA A 664 10.84 17.33 23.26
CA ALA A 664 10.92 15.93 23.65
C ALA A 664 9.87 15.57 24.70
N VAL A 665 9.35 14.34 24.63
CA VAL A 665 8.45 13.76 25.62
C VAL A 665 9.03 12.43 26.07
N PHE A 666 9.18 12.24 27.37
CA PHE A 666 9.68 11.01 27.98
C PHE A 666 8.58 10.40 28.85
N GLY A 667 8.36 9.11 28.66
CA GLY A 667 7.40 8.31 29.43
C GLY A 667 6.11 7.98 28.67
N ASN A 668 5.12 7.50 29.42
CA ASN A 668 3.91 6.91 28.86
C ASN A 668 2.76 7.95 28.88
N SER A 669 2.66 8.75 27.82
CA SER A 669 1.66 9.82 27.70
C SER A 669 0.29 9.36 27.19
N ALA A 670 0.13 8.08 26.82
CA ALA A 670 -1.10 7.54 26.25
C ALA A 670 -1.91 6.73 27.27
N ASN A 671 -3.09 7.25 27.64
CA ASN A 671 -4.19 6.65 28.40
C ASN A 671 -4.08 5.14 28.71
N GLY A 672 -3.74 4.80 29.95
CA GLY A 672 -4.25 3.57 30.60
C GLY A 672 -3.23 2.63 31.25
N SER A 673 -1.94 2.76 30.99
CA SER A 673 -0.92 1.94 31.68
C SER A 673 -0.21 2.77 32.76
N GLN A 674 -0.43 2.42 34.03
CA GLN A 674 0.30 3.00 35.19
C GLN A 674 1.76 2.54 35.29
N ASN A 675 2.32 1.92 34.24
CA ASN A 675 3.70 1.48 34.28
C ASN A 675 4.63 2.67 34.07
N ASN A 676 5.40 2.99 35.10
CA ASN A 676 6.39 4.06 35.01
C ASN A 676 7.53 3.64 34.05
N ALA A 677 7.94 4.58 33.19
CA ALA A 677 9.10 4.43 32.31
C ALA A 677 10.40 4.73 33.08
N ASN A 678 11.43 3.89 32.98
CA ASN A 678 12.73 4.20 33.54
C ASN A 678 13.47 5.21 32.65
N PHE A 679 14.02 6.27 33.25
CA PHE A 679 14.91 7.21 32.60
C PHE A 679 16.31 7.06 33.18
N ASN A 680 17.24 6.56 32.37
CA ASN A 680 18.63 6.34 32.73
C ASN A 680 19.54 7.06 31.72
N ASN A 681 20.08 8.22 32.10
CA ASN A 681 20.91 9.04 31.22
C ASN A 681 22.30 9.25 31.84
N THR A 682 23.24 8.36 31.55
CA THR A 682 24.66 8.54 31.91
C THR A 682 25.42 9.36 30.87
N GLY A 683 24.84 9.60 29.69
CA GLY A 683 25.39 10.38 28.59
C GLY A 683 25.17 11.89 28.74
N SER A 684 24.91 12.62 27.65
CA SER A 684 24.48 14.02 27.65
C SER A 684 23.35 14.22 26.65
N VAL A 685 22.30 14.92 27.07
CA VAL A 685 21.12 15.25 26.25
C VAL A 685 20.93 16.77 26.21
N ASN A 686 20.82 17.34 25.00
CA ASN A 686 20.59 18.77 24.79
C ASN A 686 19.29 18.96 24.01
N ILE A 687 18.34 19.70 24.59
CA ILE A 687 17.01 19.94 24.03
C ILE A 687 16.82 21.44 23.84
N SER A 688 16.62 21.87 22.61
CA SER A 688 16.42 23.29 22.27
C SER A 688 14.97 23.75 22.45
N GLY A 689 14.00 22.84 22.28
CA GLY A 689 12.58 23.10 22.56
C GLY A 689 12.18 22.76 24.01
N ASN A 690 10.95 22.27 24.17
CA ASN A 690 10.39 21.89 25.47
C ASN A 690 10.69 20.41 25.80
N ALA A 691 10.69 20.05 27.08
CA ALA A 691 10.79 18.68 27.56
C ALA A 691 9.62 18.35 28.49
N THR A 692 8.96 17.22 28.28
CA THR A 692 7.93 16.69 29.20
C THR A 692 8.38 15.35 29.74
N PHE A 693 8.32 15.16 31.06
CA PHE A 693 8.54 13.88 31.73
C PHE A 693 7.24 13.45 32.39
N ASP A 694 6.65 12.35 31.93
CA ASP A 694 5.32 11.91 32.36
C ASP A 694 5.33 10.43 32.80
N ASN A 695 5.07 10.19 34.08
CA ASN A 695 5.17 8.87 34.71
C ASN A 695 6.58 8.25 34.56
N VAL A 696 7.61 9.03 34.87
CA VAL A 696 9.02 8.64 34.67
C VAL A 696 9.71 8.35 36.01
N VAL A 697 10.50 7.27 36.06
CA VAL A 697 11.41 6.93 37.18
C VAL A 697 12.84 7.33 36.85
N PHE A 698 13.45 8.18 37.67
CA PHE A 698 14.86 8.54 37.59
C PHE A 698 15.69 7.65 38.53
N ASN A 699 16.54 6.80 37.95
CA ASN A 699 17.39 5.85 38.69
C ASN A 699 18.86 6.31 38.79
N GLY A 700 19.23 7.44 38.18
CA GLY A 700 20.59 7.95 38.10
C GLY A 700 20.63 9.44 37.73
N PRO A 701 21.82 10.03 37.50
CA PRO A 701 21.95 11.45 37.18
C PRO A 701 21.20 11.83 35.89
N THR A 702 20.74 13.08 35.82
CA THR A 702 20.17 13.67 34.59
C THR A 702 21.15 14.64 33.98
N ASN A 703 22.02 14.13 33.12
CA ASN A 703 22.85 14.98 32.26
C ASN A 703 22.00 15.53 31.10
N THR A 704 21.00 16.35 31.42
CA THR A 704 20.01 16.87 30.48
C THR A 704 19.99 18.39 30.56
N SER A 705 20.18 19.07 29.43
CA SER A 705 20.05 20.52 29.32
C SER A 705 18.86 20.83 28.42
N VAL A 706 17.93 21.66 28.91
CA VAL A 706 16.74 22.08 28.17
C VAL A 706 16.74 23.60 28.08
N LYS A 707 16.42 24.17 26.91
CA LYS A 707 16.32 25.63 26.75
C LYS A 707 14.90 26.17 26.94
N GLY A 708 13.90 25.37 26.58
CA GLY A 708 12.48 25.70 26.70
C GLY A 708 11.88 25.34 28.06
N GLN A 709 10.60 25.01 28.06
CA GLN A 709 9.86 24.60 29.24
C GLN A 709 10.14 23.14 29.61
N VAL A 710 10.26 22.84 30.91
CA VAL A 710 10.39 21.49 31.45
C VAL A 710 9.15 21.16 32.28
N THR A 711 8.31 20.28 31.79
CA THR A 711 7.09 19.85 32.50
C THR A 711 7.34 18.51 33.19
N LEU A 712 7.11 18.47 34.51
CA LEU A 712 7.26 17.26 35.33
C LEU A 712 5.90 16.76 35.80
N ASN A 713 5.47 15.60 35.32
CA ASN A 713 4.19 14.96 35.65
C ASN A 713 4.44 13.60 36.30
N ASN A 714 4.02 13.46 37.55
CA ASN A 714 4.10 12.22 38.33
C ASN A 714 5.45 11.47 38.18
N ILE A 715 6.55 12.11 38.58
CA ILE A 715 7.89 11.53 38.48
C ILE A 715 8.25 10.75 39.75
N THR A 716 9.20 9.82 39.66
CA THR A 716 9.73 9.07 40.80
C THR A 716 11.25 9.18 40.86
N LEU A 717 11.80 9.50 42.03
CA LEU A 717 13.23 9.59 42.29
C LEU A 717 13.68 8.36 43.09
N LYS A 718 14.59 7.55 42.53
CA LYS A 718 15.20 6.38 43.18
C LYS A 718 16.67 6.57 43.53
N ASN A 719 17.28 7.71 43.21
CA ASN A 719 18.66 8.01 43.60
C ASN A 719 18.73 9.47 44.03
N LEU A 720 18.83 9.69 45.33
CA LEU A 720 18.86 11.03 45.92
C LEU A 720 20.25 11.69 45.95
N ASN A 721 21.30 10.97 45.51
CA ASN A 721 22.67 11.50 45.54
C ASN A 721 22.99 12.43 44.35
N ALA A 722 22.10 12.51 43.35
CA ALA A 722 22.25 13.39 42.19
C ALA A 722 20.93 14.14 41.95
N PRO A 723 20.87 15.47 42.20
CA PRO A 723 19.67 16.25 41.94
C PRO A 723 19.32 16.23 40.45
N LEU A 724 18.02 16.25 40.12
CA LEU A 724 17.60 16.48 38.74
C LEU A 724 17.95 17.92 38.35
N SER A 725 18.79 18.08 37.35
CA SER A 725 19.17 19.39 36.81
C SER A 725 18.83 19.46 35.33
N PHE A 726 18.20 20.57 34.92
CA PHE A 726 17.74 20.78 33.54
C PHE A 726 18.41 21.96 32.81
N GLY A 727 19.55 22.45 33.33
CA GLY A 727 20.26 23.58 32.71
C GLY A 727 19.41 24.85 32.68
N ASP A 728 19.20 25.40 31.48
CA ASP A 728 18.52 26.70 31.24
C ASP A 728 16.99 26.60 31.07
N GLY A 729 16.40 25.50 31.53
CA GLY A 729 14.97 25.20 31.32
C GLY A 729 14.08 25.81 32.39
N THR A 730 12.94 26.39 32.00
CA THR A 730 11.93 26.86 32.96
C THR A 730 11.07 25.67 33.40
N ILE A 731 11.15 25.29 34.68
CA ILE A 731 10.42 24.12 35.20
C ILE A 731 8.99 24.49 35.54
N THR A 732 8.03 23.69 35.08
CA THR A 732 6.59 23.90 35.33
C THR A 732 5.87 22.62 35.73
N PHE A 733 4.73 22.79 36.41
CA PHE A 733 3.91 21.72 36.96
C PHE A 733 2.45 21.86 36.51
N ASN A 734 1.83 20.73 36.19
CA ASN A 734 0.39 20.61 35.90
C ASN A 734 -0.40 20.39 37.19
N ALA A 735 -1.73 20.61 37.17
CA ALA A 735 -2.57 20.61 38.38
C ALA A 735 -2.52 19.33 39.25
N HIS A 736 -2.03 18.21 38.72
CA HIS A 736 -1.88 16.92 39.40
C HIS A 736 -0.44 16.39 39.38
N SER A 737 0.56 17.25 39.14
CA SER A 737 1.97 16.86 39.21
C SER A 737 2.35 16.43 40.63
N VAL A 738 3.15 15.37 40.72
CA VAL A 738 3.68 14.82 41.98
C VAL A 738 5.14 14.40 41.75
N ILE A 739 5.99 14.62 42.75
CA ILE A 739 7.37 14.12 42.84
C ILE A 739 7.39 13.03 43.92
N ASN A 740 7.53 11.78 43.52
CA ASN A 740 7.60 10.64 44.42
C ASN A 740 9.06 10.35 44.79
N ILE A 741 9.37 10.28 46.08
CA ILE A 741 10.67 9.87 46.60
C ILE A 741 10.56 8.41 47.04
N ALA A 742 11.25 7.49 46.37
CA ALA A 742 11.18 6.07 46.72
C ALA A 742 12.21 5.67 47.79
N GLU A 743 13.36 6.34 47.86
CA GLU A 743 14.42 6.04 48.81
C GLU A 743 14.16 6.62 50.20
N ALA A 744 14.64 5.93 51.24
CA ALA A 744 14.57 6.43 52.60
C ALA A 744 15.60 7.56 52.81
N ILE A 745 15.17 8.67 53.39
CA ILE A 745 16.05 9.80 53.71
C ILE A 745 16.54 9.67 55.17
N THR A 746 17.85 9.73 55.39
CA THR A 746 18.46 9.78 56.73
C THR A 746 18.45 11.19 57.31
N ASN A 747 18.54 11.33 58.63
CA ASN A 747 18.66 12.64 59.28
C ASN A 747 19.94 13.36 58.79
N GLY A 748 19.85 14.63 58.41
CA GLY A 748 21.02 15.36 57.93
C GLY A 748 20.70 16.60 57.08
N ASN A 749 21.67 16.96 56.23
CA ASN A 749 21.61 18.14 55.35
C ASN A 749 20.45 18.06 54.34
N PRO A 750 19.96 19.22 53.84
CA PRO A 750 18.98 19.25 52.75
C PRO A 750 19.47 18.53 51.50
N ILE A 751 18.58 17.73 50.91
CA ILE A 751 18.75 17.07 49.63
C ILE A 751 17.99 17.89 48.57
N THR A 752 18.70 18.36 47.55
CA THR A 752 18.07 18.99 46.38
C THR A 752 17.43 17.91 45.52
N LEU A 753 16.13 18.04 45.25
CA LEU A 753 15.40 17.11 44.39
C LEU A 753 15.47 17.54 42.93
N VAL A 754 15.25 18.83 42.69
CA VAL A 754 15.19 19.44 41.36
C VAL A 754 15.87 20.81 41.39
N SER A 755 16.62 21.14 40.35
CA SER A 755 17.27 22.45 40.17
C SER A 755 17.27 22.91 38.70
N SER A 756 17.29 24.23 38.50
CA SER A 756 17.47 24.89 37.20
C SER A 756 18.29 26.17 37.34
N SER A 757 18.90 26.65 36.26
CA SER A 757 19.51 27.99 36.21
C SER A 757 18.45 29.10 36.09
N LYS A 758 17.24 28.75 35.62
CA LYS A 758 16.07 29.64 35.52
C LYS A 758 15.06 29.41 36.64
N GLU A 759 14.07 30.30 36.71
CA GLU A 759 12.98 30.23 37.68
C GLU A 759 12.07 29.00 37.43
N ILE A 760 11.57 28.42 38.52
CA ILE A 760 10.58 27.37 38.58
C ILE A 760 9.22 28.04 38.70
N GLU A 761 8.33 27.81 37.73
CA GLU A 761 6.98 28.35 37.76
C GLU A 761 6.04 27.41 38.53
N TYR A 762 5.76 27.79 39.76
CA TYR A 762 4.73 27.19 40.57
C TYR A 762 3.38 27.74 40.11
N ASN A 763 2.72 27.08 39.15
CA ASN A 763 1.42 27.44 38.61
C ASN A 763 0.43 27.85 39.74
N ASN A 764 -0.45 28.82 39.47
CA ASN A 764 -1.49 29.30 40.40
C ASN A 764 -2.31 28.18 41.08
N ALA A 765 -2.41 26.99 40.46
CA ALA A 765 -3.03 25.81 41.04
C ALA A 765 -2.37 25.32 42.36
N PHE A 766 -1.04 25.46 42.49
CA PHE A 766 -0.29 25.08 43.71
C PHE A 766 0.03 26.24 44.64
N SER A 767 -0.31 27.48 44.26
CA SER A 767 0.04 28.70 45.01
C SER A 767 -0.37 28.70 46.50
N LYS A 768 -1.23 27.77 46.93
CA LYS A 768 -1.62 27.56 48.34
C LYS A 768 -1.26 26.19 48.93
N ASN A 769 -0.82 25.21 48.14
CA ASN A 769 -0.66 23.80 48.54
C ASN A 769 0.64 23.16 48.00
N LEU A 770 1.75 23.90 47.96
CA LEU A 770 3.05 23.36 47.48
C LEU A 770 3.51 22.10 48.23
N TRP A 771 3.14 21.98 49.51
CA TRP A 771 3.40 20.82 50.36
C TRP A 771 2.76 19.51 49.87
N GLN A 772 1.84 19.58 48.89
CA GLN A 772 1.23 18.39 48.26
C GLN A 772 2.01 17.91 47.02
N LEU A 773 3.04 18.64 46.58
CA LEU A 773 3.80 18.29 45.38
C LEU A 773 4.70 17.07 45.61
N ILE A 774 5.10 16.80 46.85
CA ILE A 774 6.05 15.72 47.18
C ILE A 774 5.30 14.58 47.87
N ASN A 775 5.57 13.36 47.39
CA ASN A 775 5.23 12.12 48.08
C ASN A 775 6.51 11.45 48.57
N TYR A 776 6.49 10.92 49.79
CA TYR A 776 7.59 10.18 50.37
C TYR A 776 7.19 8.72 50.57
N GLN A 777 7.96 7.80 49.99
CA GLN A 777 7.75 6.35 49.99
C GLN A 777 6.32 5.93 49.60
N GLY A 778 5.73 6.62 48.63
CA GLY A 778 4.38 6.35 48.13
C GLY A 778 3.25 6.99 48.95
N HIS A 779 3.58 7.80 49.96
CA HIS A 779 2.61 8.48 50.81
C HIS A 779 2.74 10.00 50.68
N GLY A 780 1.61 10.69 50.50
CA GLY A 780 1.56 12.15 50.58
C GLY A 780 1.71 12.65 52.03
N ALA A 781 2.05 13.92 52.19
CA ALA A 781 2.12 14.54 53.49
C ALA A 781 0.74 14.54 54.18
N SER A 782 0.73 14.19 55.47
CA SER A 782 -0.46 14.10 56.33
C SER A 782 -0.81 15.41 57.04
N SER A 783 0.17 16.30 57.23
CA SER A 783 -0.03 17.66 57.74
C SER A 783 1.16 18.55 57.41
N GLU A 784 0.92 19.86 57.39
CA GLU A 784 1.89 20.90 57.11
C GLU A 784 1.90 22.02 58.16
N LYS A 785 3.02 22.74 58.24
CA LYS A 785 3.17 24.02 58.93
C LYS A 785 4.08 24.93 58.11
N LEU A 786 3.56 26.07 57.67
CA LEU A 786 4.38 27.10 57.01
C LEU A 786 5.35 27.71 58.04
N VAL A 787 6.65 27.57 57.79
CA VAL A 787 7.73 28.04 58.67
C VAL A 787 8.26 29.41 58.22
N SER A 788 8.33 29.63 56.91
CA SER A 788 8.80 30.88 56.32
C SER A 788 8.14 31.10 54.96
N SER A 789 7.78 32.35 54.68
CA SER A 789 7.35 32.81 53.36
C SER A 789 8.52 33.33 52.50
N ALA A 790 9.77 33.12 52.93
CA ALA A 790 10.94 33.49 52.13
C ALA A 790 11.08 32.58 50.89
N GLY A 791 11.41 33.17 49.74
CA GLY A 791 11.36 32.45 48.46
C GLY A 791 9.92 32.17 48.05
N ASN A 792 9.63 30.91 47.68
CA ASN A 792 8.27 30.44 47.37
C ASN A 792 7.63 29.65 48.54
N GLY A 793 8.33 29.51 49.68
CA GLY A 793 7.82 28.94 50.92
C GLY A 793 8.67 27.80 51.50
N VAL A 794 8.71 27.73 52.84
CA VAL A 794 9.33 26.65 53.61
C VAL A 794 8.26 26.01 54.49
N TYR A 795 8.06 24.70 54.35
CA TYR A 795 7.01 23.95 55.02
C TYR A 795 7.63 22.83 55.87
N ASP A 796 7.29 22.77 57.16
CA ASP A 796 7.50 21.57 57.95
C ASP A 796 6.31 20.64 57.68
N VAL A 797 6.58 19.43 57.21
CA VAL A 797 5.56 18.45 56.81
C VAL A 797 5.74 17.15 57.57
N VAL A 798 4.63 16.44 57.75
CA VAL A 798 4.59 15.16 58.46
C VAL A 798 4.11 14.08 57.52
N TYR A 799 4.91 13.02 57.35
CA TYR A 799 4.50 11.81 56.63
C TYR A 799 4.21 10.71 57.64
N SER A 800 3.00 10.13 57.59
CA SER A 800 2.53 9.13 58.55
C SER A 800 2.14 7.84 57.83
N PHE A 801 2.98 6.81 57.96
CA PHE A 801 2.76 5.49 57.37
C PHE A 801 3.53 4.43 58.14
N ASN A 802 3.15 3.15 58.01
CA ASN A 802 3.76 2.03 58.73
C ASN A 802 3.87 2.24 60.27
N ASN A 803 2.87 2.88 60.88
CA ASN A 803 2.85 3.26 62.30
C ASN A 803 4.05 4.12 62.75
N GLN A 804 4.73 4.77 61.82
CA GLN A 804 5.82 5.71 62.08
C GLN A 804 5.45 7.09 61.55
N THR A 805 5.99 8.11 62.22
CA THR A 805 5.83 9.50 61.83
C THR A 805 7.20 10.06 61.47
N TYR A 806 7.29 10.59 60.25
CA TYR A 806 8.51 11.21 59.75
C TYR A 806 8.29 12.71 59.56
N ASN A 807 9.09 13.51 60.25
CA ASN A 807 9.07 14.96 60.12
C ASN A 807 10.09 15.37 59.06
N PHE A 808 9.66 16.20 58.12
CA PHE A 808 10.50 16.74 57.06
C PHE A 808 10.30 18.24 56.97
N GLN A 809 11.27 18.91 56.37
CA GLN A 809 11.12 20.27 55.92
C GLN A 809 11.35 20.31 54.41
N GLU A 810 10.39 20.88 53.71
CA GLU A 810 10.39 21.11 52.26
C GLU A 810 10.63 22.59 52.00
N ILE A 811 11.55 22.89 51.09
CA ILE A 811 11.98 24.24 50.75
C ILE A 811 11.77 24.46 49.26
N PHE A 812 10.88 25.39 48.92
CA PHE A 812 10.57 25.81 47.57
C PHE A 812 11.24 27.16 47.30
N SER A 813 12.31 27.12 46.51
CA SER A 813 13.05 28.32 46.08
C SER A 813 12.69 28.69 44.65
N PRO A 814 13.05 29.90 44.18
CA PRO A 814 12.84 30.29 42.79
C PRO A 814 13.48 29.34 41.79
N ASN A 815 14.60 28.68 42.11
CA ASN A 815 15.37 27.87 41.15
C ASN A 815 15.64 26.43 41.61
N SER A 816 15.11 26.02 42.77
CA SER A 816 15.32 24.68 43.32
C SER A 816 14.21 24.24 44.28
N ILE A 817 14.03 22.93 44.36
CA ILE A 817 13.17 22.26 45.35
C ILE A 817 14.07 21.33 46.17
N SER A 818 14.02 21.43 47.49
CA SER A 818 14.81 20.59 48.39
C SER A 818 14.01 20.09 49.59
N ILE A 819 14.45 18.97 50.15
CA ILE A 819 13.83 18.33 51.31
C ILE A 819 14.90 17.93 52.32
N ARG A 820 14.62 18.10 53.62
CA ARG A 820 15.49 17.62 54.70
C ARG A 820 14.67 16.86 55.73
N ARG A 821 15.17 15.73 56.22
CA ARG A 821 14.55 15.04 57.35
C ARG A 821 14.84 15.81 58.63
N LEU A 822 13.79 16.30 59.27
CA LEU A 822 13.88 16.84 60.61
C LEU A 822 14.01 15.65 61.55
N GLY A 823 15.10 15.61 62.32
CA GLY A 823 15.44 14.47 63.15
C GLY A 823 14.22 13.90 63.89
N VAL A 824 14.11 12.57 63.94
CA VAL A 824 13.21 11.94 64.91
C VAL A 824 13.69 12.40 66.28
N GLY A 825 12.80 12.93 67.13
CA GLY A 825 13.16 13.18 68.52
C GLY A 825 13.72 11.88 69.09
N MET A 826 15.04 11.82 69.30
CA MET A 826 15.67 10.64 69.85
C MET A 826 15.20 10.55 71.30
N VAL A 827 14.44 9.52 71.63
CA VAL A 827 14.14 9.19 73.02
C VAL A 827 15.40 8.52 73.55
N PHE A 828 16.14 9.25 74.40
CA PHE A 828 17.31 8.72 75.07
C PHE A 828 16.91 8.13 76.41
N ASP A 829 17.45 6.97 76.74
CA ASP A 829 17.36 6.45 78.11
C ASP A 829 18.25 7.30 79.02
N TYR A 830 17.68 7.77 80.14
CA TYR A 830 18.39 8.54 81.17
C TYR A 830 19.04 7.58 82.17
N MET A 831 20.36 7.64 82.32
CA MET A 831 21.09 6.90 83.35
C MET A 831 21.80 7.87 84.31
N ASP A 832 21.32 7.92 85.55
CA ASP A 832 21.93 8.69 86.63
C ASP A 832 23.21 7.99 87.14
N MET A 833 24.36 8.60 86.88
CA MET A 833 25.67 8.10 87.29
C MET A 833 26.03 8.42 88.74
N GLU A 834 25.17 9.15 89.45
CA GLU A 834 25.36 9.48 90.86
C GLU A 834 24.77 8.42 91.82
N LYS A 835 24.11 7.39 91.28
CA LYS A 835 23.60 6.29 92.11
C LYS A 835 24.74 5.51 92.75
N SER A 836 24.47 5.01 93.96
CA SER A 836 25.41 4.28 94.82
C SER A 836 26.05 3.05 94.19
N ASP A 837 25.48 2.49 93.14
CA ASP A 837 25.99 1.27 92.50
C ASP A 837 27.10 1.59 91.47
N HIS A 838 27.15 2.85 91.00
CA HIS A 838 28.13 3.36 90.03
C HIS A 838 29.27 4.14 90.68
N LEU A 839 29.07 4.56 91.93
CA LEU A 839 30.06 5.24 92.76
C LEU A 839 30.42 4.37 93.97
N TYR A 840 31.66 4.41 94.45
CA TYR A 840 31.98 3.85 95.75
C TYR A 840 32.30 4.94 96.78
N TYR A 841 31.86 4.69 98.01
CA TYR A 841 31.95 5.61 99.14
C TYR A 841 33.11 5.25 100.07
N LYS A 842 33.86 6.25 100.51
CA LYS A 842 34.79 6.11 101.63
C LYS A 842 34.77 7.37 102.50
N ASN A 843 34.52 7.19 103.79
CA ASN A 843 34.70 8.25 104.78
C ASN A 843 36.17 8.27 105.21
N VAL A 844 36.86 9.38 104.96
CA VAL A 844 38.21 9.60 105.49
C VAL A 844 38.21 10.94 106.22
N ALA A 845 38.46 10.91 107.53
CA ALA A 845 38.63 12.09 108.40
C ALA A 845 37.51 13.15 108.29
N GLY A 846 36.24 12.73 108.19
CA GLY A 846 35.10 13.65 108.19
C GLY A 846 34.76 14.29 106.83
N PHE A 847 35.49 13.94 105.77
CA PHE A 847 35.20 14.36 104.40
C PHE A 847 34.52 13.23 103.62
N MET A 848 33.38 13.56 103.01
CA MET A 848 32.67 12.64 102.12
C MET A 848 33.41 12.60 100.77
N THR A 849 34.02 11.46 100.45
CA THR A 849 34.71 11.27 99.17
C THR A 849 33.98 10.25 98.30
N TYR A 850 33.67 10.63 97.06
CA TYR A 850 33.08 9.77 96.04
C TYR A 850 34.13 9.44 94.99
N MET A 851 34.18 8.19 94.55
CA MET A 851 34.93 7.79 93.37
C MET A 851 34.04 7.02 92.41
N PRO A 852 34.16 7.26 91.09
CA PRO A 852 33.53 6.40 90.12
C PRO A 852 34.15 5.00 90.19
N ASN A 853 33.29 3.98 90.14
CA ASN A 853 33.77 2.63 89.84
C ASN A 853 34.32 2.62 88.41
N SER A 854 35.35 1.79 88.16
CA SER A 854 35.71 1.50 86.77
C SER A 854 34.54 0.76 86.15
N TYR A 855 33.89 1.39 85.17
CA TYR A 855 32.65 0.92 84.58
C TYR A 855 32.93 0.55 83.13
N ASN A 856 32.86 -0.74 82.81
CA ASN A 856 33.01 -1.19 81.43
C ASN A 856 31.70 -1.81 80.97
N ASN A 857 30.92 -1.05 80.18
CA ASN A 857 29.63 -1.53 79.66
C ASN A 857 29.78 -2.42 78.41
N ASN A 858 30.87 -3.19 78.32
CA ASN A 858 31.19 -4.05 77.17
C ASN A 858 30.22 -5.24 76.97
N LEU A 859 29.18 -5.39 77.81
CA LEU A 859 28.28 -6.55 77.81
C LEU A 859 26.78 -6.16 77.77
N GLY A 860 26.44 -4.86 77.71
CA GLY A 860 25.06 -4.37 77.67
C GLY A 860 24.79 -3.51 76.45
N ASN A 861 23.90 -3.98 75.57
CA ASN A 861 23.58 -3.38 74.26
C ASN A 861 22.71 -2.10 74.38
N SER A 862 23.08 -1.15 75.24
CA SER A 862 22.32 0.08 75.49
C SER A 862 22.68 1.17 74.46
N ASN A 863 22.18 1.00 73.24
CA ASN A 863 22.21 2.06 72.22
C ASN A 863 21.22 3.17 72.63
N ASN A 864 21.52 4.43 72.28
CA ASN A 864 20.69 5.61 72.58
C ASN A 864 20.50 5.89 74.09
N THR A 865 21.57 5.80 74.89
CA THR A 865 21.55 6.11 76.34
C THR A 865 22.45 7.30 76.66
N ILE A 866 21.99 8.21 77.52
CA ILE A 866 22.78 9.32 78.03
C ILE A 866 23.06 9.13 79.51
N TYR A 867 24.34 9.25 79.88
CA TYR A 867 24.86 9.07 81.23
C TYR A 867 25.08 10.44 81.87
N TYR A 868 24.45 10.71 83.01
CA TYR A 868 24.40 12.04 83.62
C TYR A 868 25.12 12.10 84.98
N TYR A 869 25.93 13.13 85.17
CA TYR A 869 26.33 13.68 86.48
C TYR A 869 25.70 15.07 86.62
N ASP A 870 24.45 15.16 87.08
CA ASP A 870 23.66 16.40 87.01
C ASP A 870 23.66 17.25 88.29
N LYS A 871 24.24 16.76 89.39
CA LYS A 871 24.47 17.46 90.67
C LYS A 871 25.95 17.68 90.95
N SER A 872 26.23 18.61 91.87
CA SER A 872 27.61 18.91 92.27
C SER A 872 28.21 17.73 93.01
N ILE A 873 29.34 17.22 92.52
CA ILE A 873 30.04 16.08 93.08
C ILE A 873 31.55 16.36 93.09
N ASP A 874 32.20 15.95 94.18
CA ASP A 874 33.63 16.07 94.35
C ASP A 874 34.27 14.67 94.29
N PHE A 875 35.07 14.45 93.25
CA PHE A 875 35.85 13.23 93.06
C PHE A 875 37.23 13.38 93.68
N TYR A 876 37.50 12.61 94.73
CA TYR A 876 38.77 12.66 95.48
C TYR A 876 39.54 11.35 95.39
N ALA A 877 40.86 11.48 95.24
CA ALA A 877 41.78 10.35 95.32
C ALA A 877 42.11 9.95 96.76
N SER A 878 41.31 9.07 97.39
CA SER A 878 41.72 8.40 98.64
C SER A 878 42.12 6.95 98.35
N GLY A 879 43.40 6.78 97.98
CA GLY A 879 44.00 5.47 97.77
C GLY A 879 43.69 4.51 98.94
N LYS A 880 43.47 3.23 98.63
CA LYS A 880 43.18 2.22 99.67
C LYS A 880 44.37 1.92 100.58
N THR A 881 45.57 2.43 100.28
CA THR A 881 46.81 2.37 101.08
C THR A 881 47.73 3.52 100.66
N LEU A 882 48.64 3.95 101.54
CA LEU A 882 49.52 5.14 101.41
C LEU A 882 49.93 5.51 99.97
N PHE A 883 49.71 6.78 99.62
CA PHE A 883 50.29 7.53 98.49
C PHE A 883 50.53 6.75 97.19
N THR A 884 49.48 6.16 96.63
CA THR A 884 49.50 5.63 95.26
C THR A 884 48.29 6.11 94.47
N LYS A 885 48.59 6.55 93.25
CA LYS A 885 47.68 7.03 92.19
C LYS A 885 46.39 6.21 92.15
N ALA A 886 45.24 6.88 92.23
CA ALA A 886 43.96 6.25 91.96
C ALA A 886 43.60 6.47 90.49
N GLU A 887 43.44 5.38 89.74
CA GLU A 887 43.01 5.40 88.35
C GLU A 887 41.63 4.75 88.26
N PHE A 888 40.72 5.37 87.52
CA PHE A 888 39.47 4.75 87.11
C PHE A 888 39.33 4.89 85.60
N SER A 889 38.68 3.91 84.96
CA SER A 889 38.31 3.97 83.55
C SER A 889 36.84 3.64 83.40
N GLN A 890 36.10 4.52 82.73
CA GLN A 890 34.73 4.28 82.35
C GLN A 890 34.67 4.20 80.82
N THR A 891 34.28 3.04 80.29
CA THR A 891 34.10 2.82 78.87
C THR A 891 32.62 2.62 78.59
N PHE A 892 32.05 3.53 77.81
CA PHE A 892 30.65 3.51 77.39
C PHE A 892 30.60 3.01 75.96
N THR A 893 30.12 1.78 75.77
CA THR A 893 30.03 1.13 74.46
C THR A 893 28.58 1.02 74.01
N GLY A 894 28.25 1.68 72.90
CA GLY A 894 26.92 1.71 72.28
C GLY A 894 26.88 2.76 71.16
N GLN A 895 26.02 2.59 70.15
CA GLN A 895 25.76 3.64 69.16
C GLN A 895 24.95 4.77 69.80
N ASN A 896 25.33 6.01 69.50
CA ASN A 896 24.66 7.24 69.96
C ASN A 896 24.61 7.42 71.50
N SER A 897 25.71 7.13 72.20
CA SER A 897 25.85 7.40 73.65
C SER A 897 26.59 8.71 73.95
N ALA A 898 26.19 9.41 75.02
CA ALA A 898 26.87 10.61 75.50
C ALA A 898 27.01 10.62 77.04
N ILE A 899 28.04 11.30 77.54
CA ILE A 899 28.20 11.60 78.98
C ILE A 899 27.99 13.09 79.16
N VAL A 900 27.15 13.48 80.12
CA VAL A 900 26.84 14.89 80.40
C VAL A 900 27.23 15.23 81.83
N PHE A 901 28.08 16.24 81.98
CA PHE A 901 28.50 16.78 83.27
C PHE A 901 27.78 18.10 83.55
N GLY A 902 27.15 18.17 84.71
CA GLY A 902 26.53 19.37 85.24
C GLY A 902 25.28 19.84 84.54
N ALA A 903 24.68 19.12 83.59
CA ALA A 903 23.44 19.53 82.94
C ALA A 903 22.39 18.43 82.97
N LYS A 904 21.11 18.80 83.09
CA LYS A 904 19.97 17.85 83.08
C LYS A 904 19.51 17.47 81.68
N ASN A 905 19.83 18.27 80.67
CA ASN A 905 19.41 18.10 79.28
C ASN A 905 20.61 18.26 78.35
N ILE A 906 20.58 17.56 77.22
CA ILE A 906 21.51 17.81 76.10
C ILE A 906 21.03 19.01 75.27
N TRP A 907 21.97 19.74 74.68
CA TRP A 907 21.69 20.83 73.75
C TRP A 907 22.39 20.59 72.42
N THR A 908 21.86 21.15 71.35
CA THR A 908 22.41 20.98 70.00
C THR A 908 22.90 22.30 69.39
N ASN A 909 22.51 23.45 69.94
CA ASN A 909 23.02 24.77 69.54
C ASN A 909 23.37 25.66 70.75
N ALA A 910 24.07 26.77 70.50
CA ALA A 910 24.48 27.69 71.57
C ALA A 910 23.29 28.40 72.26
N SER A 911 22.14 28.52 71.58
CA SER A 911 20.95 29.21 72.09
C SER A 911 20.11 28.39 73.09
N ASP A 912 20.25 27.07 73.07
CA ASP A 912 19.56 26.10 73.93
C ASP A 912 20.49 25.50 75.01
N ALA A 913 21.71 26.04 75.15
CA ALA A 913 22.67 25.60 76.16
C ALA A 913 22.08 25.80 77.58
N PRO A 914 21.93 24.73 78.37
CA PRO A 914 21.39 24.83 79.73
C PRO A 914 22.35 25.60 80.63
N GLN A 915 21.85 26.61 81.32
CA GLN A 915 22.62 27.26 82.39
C GLN A 915 22.69 26.34 83.59
N SER A 916 23.91 26.07 84.07
CA SER A 916 24.12 25.24 85.25
C SER A 916 25.11 25.85 86.22
N ASN A 917 24.75 25.77 87.50
CA ASN A 917 25.62 26.09 88.64
C ASN A 917 26.21 24.81 89.28
N THR A 918 26.04 23.66 88.65
CA THR A 918 26.58 22.38 89.12
C THR A 918 28.10 22.37 88.96
N ILE A 919 28.81 22.02 90.03
CA ILE A 919 30.27 21.98 90.05
C ILE A 919 30.71 20.52 90.19
N ILE A 920 31.39 20.00 89.16
CA ILE A 920 32.03 18.69 89.17
C ILE A 920 33.53 18.93 89.43
N ARG A 921 34.04 18.50 90.58
CA ARG A 921 35.45 18.68 90.94
C ARG A 921 36.21 17.37 90.82
N PHE A 922 37.38 17.42 90.20
CA PHE A 922 38.33 16.31 90.16
C PHE A 922 39.60 16.75 90.91
N GLY A 923 39.95 16.03 91.98
CA GLY A 923 41.11 16.35 92.82
C GLY A 923 40.85 17.44 93.87
N ASP A 924 41.86 17.69 94.70
CA ASP A 924 41.76 18.73 95.74
C ASP A 924 41.88 20.13 95.12
N ASN A 925 40.73 20.79 94.99
CA ASN A 925 40.66 22.18 94.53
C ASN A 925 40.34 23.16 95.68
N LYS A 926 40.42 22.70 96.94
CA LYS A 926 40.47 23.57 98.11
C LYS A 926 41.89 23.54 98.64
N GLY A 927 42.73 24.46 98.15
CA GLY A 927 44.11 24.59 98.62
C GLY A 927 44.22 24.43 100.12
N ALA A 928 44.94 23.40 100.55
CA ALA A 928 45.42 23.30 101.92
C ALA A 928 46.37 24.48 102.17
N GLY A 929 46.08 25.29 103.19
CA GLY A 929 47.10 26.15 103.80
C GLY A 929 46.72 27.62 104.01
N SER A 930 45.71 27.89 104.83
CA SER A 930 45.80 29.04 105.73
C SER A 930 46.77 28.67 106.84
N ASN A 931 47.96 29.30 106.81
CA ASN A 931 48.85 29.62 107.94
C ASN A 931 49.28 28.47 108.87
N ASP A 932 50.45 27.87 108.61
CA ASP A 932 51.62 28.04 109.50
C ASP A 932 52.90 27.45 108.86
N ALA A 933 54.04 27.95 109.32
CA ALA A 933 55.35 27.75 108.73
C ALA A 933 55.88 26.29 108.75
N SER A 934 56.75 26.02 107.76
CA SER A 934 57.65 24.85 107.59
C SER A 934 57.07 23.57 106.97
N GLY A 935 57.61 23.19 105.80
CA GLY A 935 57.49 21.82 105.30
C GLY A 935 57.37 21.65 103.78
N HIS A 936 58.47 21.84 103.07
CA HIS A 936 58.92 21.05 101.91
C HIS A 936 57.90 20.49 100.90
N CYS A 937 57.92 21.04 99.66
CA CYS A 937 58.42 20.38 98.44
C CYS A 937 57.72 20.89 97.17
N TRP A 938 58.41 21.78 96.45
CA TRP A 938 58.40 21.75 94.99
C TRP A 938 59.66 21.03 94.55
N ASN A 939 59.55 20.07 93.63
CA ASN A 939 60.52 19.96 92.55
C ASN A 939 59.91 19.23 91.35
N LEU A 940 60.09 19.90 90.21
CA LEU A 940 59.69 19.51 88.87
C LEU A 940 60.36 18.20 88.43
N GLN A 941 59.59 17.39 87.70
CA GLN A 941 59.94 17.01 86.33
C GLN A 941 58.66 16.90 85.49
#